data_AF-A0A923RRE5-F1
#
_entry.id   AF-A0A923RRE5-F1
#
_cell.length_a   1.000
_cell.length_b   1.000
_cell.length_c   1.000
_cell.angle_alpha   90.00
_cell.angle_beta   90.00
_cell.angle_gamma   90.00
#
_symmetry.space_group_name_H-M   'P 1'
#
loop_
_entity.id
_entity.type
_entity.pdbx_description
1 polymer ?
#
loop_
_entity_poly.entity_id
_entity_poly.type
_entity_poly.pdbx_seq_one_letter_code
_entity_poly.pdbx_strand_id
1 'polypeptide(L)'
;MSKNIKEVFGTDKPIIGMLHLKGDSDKEILETVRKELETLLENGADCVLVENYFGSAQQAEMALKYVSETYPDICYGINLLHDDALGFKLAEKYRAKFIQLDSVSGHLSPEEDEEFGDFIEKVRKSCNAFVLGGVRFKYQPYRSGRRLDEDLAVGMKRCDAIVVTGDATGQETDLSKIRTFRNLIGEFPLFVGAGMTPGNAEEQLEYADGAIVGSYFKDTYKDTGDICGNHVKEFMDEVKEVRKNVLKKPGINIKEGKEYSTYKKELFLEDVNLFEFCEENKLAGMEVFMDDVISRDKMLYADDAEKVALINKLQSMNVKRIHCSYWAYPTSFLTKNHFAELVNRFGSLELVRDYYGDLTGNHMFERWIQEYEMACVLKAQAYTFHLIDYAPIDGKWEFTISREEISQAMIYMIQELINRLMEKGLLTEDSPQIEVENAGWGLEYGLQTAEDFEKMFRQLYDPFDRVRIGWDVNHLLHAVGFSEKDQRAEFFLTYQEMTEEMKGLEDRYGNIQQVFVEKWLEKNLLNRSIIGKTGSLHLSDCRMKTTAYFKNGILIGKYNEIIQSLERWEDMEEYGVGIVLKEYDSHEVLSEGILSGIIMRRLIGRIQEVNPDLVILHELKNSRNQVQALKKQRAELWKDEREGGR
;
A
#
# COMPACT_ATOMS: atom_id res chain seq x y z
N MET A 1 22.70 -3.11 -21.05
CA MET A 1 23.15 -3.19 -19.64
C MET A 1 22.70 -1.91 -18.97
N SER A 2 21.81 -1.95 -17.98
CA SER A 2 21.52 -0.73 -17.22
C SER A 2 22.78 -0.35 -16.45
N LYS A 3 23.22 0.90 -16.58
CA LYS A 3 24.40 1.40 -15.88
C LYS A 3 24.00 1.76 -14.46
N ASN A 4 24.75 1.30 -13.47
CA ASN A 4 24.50 1.61 -12.07
C ASN A 4 24.71 3.12 -11.82
N ILE A 5 23.73 3.79 -11.22
CA ILE A 5 23.76 5.24 -10.96
C ILE A 5 24.99 5.63 -10.14
N LYS A 6 25.31 4.85 -9.10
CA LYS A 6 26.46 5.13 -8.24
C LYS A 6 27.79 5.01 -8.97
N GLU A 7 27.89 4.12 -9.95
CA GLU A 7 29.10 3.98 -10.78
C GLU A 7 29.30 5.19 -11.71
N VAL A 8 28.21 5.77 -12.21
CA VAL A 8 28.26 6.90 -13.15
C VAL A 8 28.45 8.23 -12.43
N PHE A 9 27.68 8.45 -11.35
CA PHE A 9 27.58 9.73 -10.66
C PHE A 9 28.35 9.78 -9.33
N GLY A 10 28.97 8.67 -8.91
CA GLY A 10 29.81 8.57 -7.71
C GLY A 10 29.05 8.47 -6.39
N THR A 11 27.73 8.67 -6.39
CA THR A 11 26.87 8.59 -5.20
C THR A 11 25.49 8.04 -5.55
N ASP A 12 24.78 7.56 -4.52
CA ASP A 12 23.34 7.33 -4.58
C ASP A 12 22.61 8.69 -4.53
N LYS A 13 21.48 8.78 -5.25
CA LYS A 13 20.64 9.98 -5.32
C LYS A 13 21.40 11.27 -5.72
N PRO A 14 22.20 11.27 -6.80
CA PRO A 14 23.01 12.42 -7.21
C PRO A 14 22.17 13.66 -7.52
N ILE A 15 22.73 14.81 -7.19
CA ILE A 15 22.19 16.14 -7.46
C ILE A 15 23.08 16.82 -8.49
N ILE A 16 22.45 17.21 -9.60
CA ILE A 16 23.11 17.79 -10.76
C ILE A 16 22.80 19.29 -10.82
N GLY A 17 23.80 20.14 -10.61
CA GLY A 17 23.67 21.60 -10.71
C GLY A 17 23.79 22.10 -12.15
N MET A 18 22.98 23.07 -12.56
CA MET A 18 22.96 23.57 -13.95
C MET A 18 23.83 24.82 -14.17
N LEU A 19 24.53 24.86 -15.31
CA LEU A 19 25.28 26.00 -15.83
C LEU A 19 24.61 26.50 -17.12
N HIS A 20 23.87 27.62 -17.05
CA HIS A 20 23.03 28.12 -18.15
C HIS A 20 23.73 29.05 -19.16
N LEU A 21 25.04 29.26 -19.03
CA LEU A 21 25.85 30.11 -19.93
C LEU A 21 25.41 31.58 -20.03
N LYS A 22 25.09 32.21 -18.90
CA LYS A 22 24.70 33.63 -18.84
C LYS A 22 25.90 34.57 -19.06
N GLY A 23 25.75 35.54 -19.97
CA GLY A 23 26.68 36.65 -20.20
C GLY A 23 26.51 37.27 -21.59
N ASP A 24 26.99 38.49 -21.80
CA ASP A 24 26.83 39.22 -23.08
C ASP A 24 28.00 38.97 -24.06
N SER A 25 29.10 38.39 -23.57
CA SER A 25 30.28 38.02 -24.38
C SER A 25 30.87 36.69 -23.93
N ASP A 26 31.65 36.04 -24.81
CA ASP A 26 32.32 34.77 -24.50
C ASP A 26 33.18 34.86 -23.22
N LYS A 27 33.81 36.02 -23.00
CA LYS A 27 34.62 36.27 -21.80
C LYS A 27 33.74 36.28 -20.54
N GLU A 28 32.63 37.01 -20.56
CA GLU A 28 31.70 37.08 -19.43
C GLU A 28 31.04 35.73 -19.15
N ILE A 29 30.63 35.01 -20.19
CA ILE A 29 30.06 33.67 -20.05
C ILE A 29 31.06 32.74 -19.38
N LEU A 30 32.33 32.75 -19.80
CA LEU A 30 33.35 31.91 -19.20
C LEU A 30 33.67 32.31 -17.75
N GLU A 31 33.66 33.61 -17.43
CA GLU A 31 33.80 34.11 -16.06
C GLU A 31 32.63 33.67 -15.16
N THR A 32 31.39 33.73 -15.67
CA THR A 32 30.20 33.22 -14.99
C THR A 32 30.30 31.71 -14.78
N VAL A 33 30.60 30.94 -15.83
CA VAL A 33 30.78 29.48 -15.76
C VAL A 33 31.79 29.11 -14.69
N ARG A 34 32.95 29.79 -14.66
CA ARG A 34 33.97 29.54 -13.65
C ARG A 34 33.44 29.77 -12.24
N LYS A 35 32.82 30.93 -11.98
CA LYS A 35 32.30 31.30 -10.67
C LYS A 35 31.19 30.35 -10.21
N GLU A 36 30.25 30.02 -11.09
CA GLU A 36 29.13 29.13 -10.77
C GLU A 36 29.59 27.69 -10.55
N LEU A 37 30.52 27.21 -11.37
CA LEU A 37 31.13 25.89 -11.20
C LEU A 37 31.85 25.75 -9.85
N GLU A 38 32.73 26.71 -9.51
CA GLU A 38 33.42 26.74 -8.21
C GLU A 38 32.39 26.72 -7.07
N THR A 39 31.35 27.56 -7.16
CA THR A 39 30.30 27.65 -6.13
C THR A 39 29.51 26.34 -5.98
N LEU A 40 29.13 25.69 -7.08
CA LEU A 40 28.40 24.41 -7.04
C LEU A 40 29.24 23.31 -6.37
N LEU A 41 30.51 23.19 -6.76
CA LEU A 41 31.41 22.15 -6.25
C LEU A 41 31.77 22.37 -4.77
N GLU A 42 32.13 23.60 -4.38
CA GLU A 42 32.49 23.93 -3.00
C GLU A 42 31.34 23.72 -2.01
N ASN A 43 30.09 23.81 -2.49
CA ASN A 43 28.90 23.62 -1.68
C ASN A 43 28.26 22.23 -1.83
N GLY A 44 28.92 21.32 -2.56
CA GLY A 44 28.66 19.89 -2.51
C GLY A 44 27.70 19.33 -3.55
N ALA A 45 27.42 20.03 -4.66
CA ALA A 45 26.73 19.42 -5.79
C ALA A 45 27.57 18.25 -6.34
N ASP A 46 26.93 17.11 -6.65
CA ASP A 46 27.66 15.88 -7.02
C ASP A 46 28.16 15.93 -8.47
N CYS A 47 27.37 16.55 -9.35
CA CYS A 47 27.69 16.73 -10.76
C CYS A 47 27.23 18.10 -11.28
N VAL A 48 27.73 18.48 -12.46
CA VAL A 48 27.29 19.70 -13.16
C VAL A 48 26.80 19.42 -14.58
N LEU A 49 25.82 20.18 -15.03
CA LEU A 49 25.23 20.09 -16.38
C LEU A 49 25.45 21.40 -17.13
N VAL A 50 26.21 21.37 -18.22
CA VAL A 50 26.37 22.51 -19.11
C VAL A 50 25.19 22.57 -20.07
N GLU A 51 24.45 23.67 -20.07
CA GLU A 51 23.27 23.86 -20.92
C GLU A 51 23.32 25.20 -21.66
N ASN A 52 23.08 25.19 -22.97
CA ASN A 52 23.08 26.40 -23.81
C ASN A 52 21.80 27.26 -23.69
N TYR A 53 21.22 27.35 -22.50
CA TYR A 53 19.95 28.05 -22.28
C TYR A 53 20.02 29.55 -22.62
N PHE A 54 21.10 30.23 -22.22
CA PHE A 54 21.38 31.63 -22.60
C PHE A 54 22.52 31.78 -23.63
N GLY A 55 23.04 30.66 -24.16
CA GLY A 55 24.23 30.64 -25.00
C GLY A 55 24.04 29.91 -26.33
N SER A 56 25.07 29.96 -27.16
CA SER A 56 25.14 29.19 -28.41
C SER A 56 25.80 27.82 -28.19
N ALA A 57 25.70 26.94 -29.19
CA ALA A 57 26.41 25.66 -29.15
C ALA A 57 27.94 25.82 -29.09
N GLN A 58 28.48 26.89 -29.68
CA GLN A 58 29.90 27.22 -29.62
C GLN A 58 30.32 27.59 -28.19
N GLN A 59 29.46 28.31 -27.47
CA GLN A 59 29.69 28.68 -26.08
C GLN A 59 29.52 27.49 -25.12
N ALA A 60 28.62 26.55 -25.42
CA ALA A 60 28.52 25.28 -24.68
C ALA A 60 29.78 24.42 -24.87
N GLU A 61 30.31 24.33 -26.10
CA GLU A 61 31.58 23.66 -26.36
C GLU A 61 32.75 24.35 -25.62
N MET A 62 32.78 25.69 -25.60
CA MET A 62 33.78 26.45 -24.84
C MET A 62 33.71 26.14 -23.35
N ALA A 63 32.51 26.14 -22.76
CA ALA A 63 32.31 25.82 -21.35
C ALA A 63 32.67 24.37 -21.02
N LEU A 64 32.26 23.40 -21.86
CA LEU A 64 32.63 21.99 -21.71
C LEU A 64 34.14 21.78 -21.79
N LYS A 65 34.81 22.44 -22.74
CA LYS A 65 36.27 22.41 -22.84
C LYS A 65 36.89 22.87 -21.54
N TYR A 66 36.46 24.02 -21.00
CA TYR A 66 36.95 24.55 -19.74
C TYR A 66 36.75 23.57 -18.57
N VAL A 67 35.55 23.01 -18.41
CA VAL A 67 35.25 22.02 -17.36
C VAL A 67 36.15 20.79 -17.51
N SER A 68 36.25 20.24 -18.72
CA SER A 68 37.02 19.01 -18.99
C SER A 68 38.52 19.17 -18.76
N GLU A 69 39.09 20.34 -19.06
CA GLU A 69 40.53 20.60 -18.92
C GLU A 69 40.91 21.02 -17.49
N THR A 70 40.02 21.71 -16.79
CA THR A 70 40.31 22.27 -15.46
C THR A 70 39.91 21.32 -14.32
N TYR A 71 38.85 20.54 -14.52
CA TYR A 71 38.28 19.63 -13.52
C TYR A 71 38.07 18.23 -14.12
N PRO A 72 39.12 17.51 -14.55
CA PRO A 72 38.99 16.24 -15.26
C PRO A 72 38.33 15.12 -14.44
N ASP A 73 38.35 15.24 -13.10
CA ASP A 73 37.85 14.23 -12.18
C ASP A 73 36.40 14.45 -11.72
N ILE A 74 35.78 15.60 -12.05
CA ILE A 74 34.39 15.84 -11.65
C ILE A 74 33.42 15.13 -12.60
N CYS A 75 32.24 14.81 -12.08
CA CYS A 75 31.14 14.33 -12.88
C CYS A 75 30.45 15.52 -13.58
N TYR A 76 30.43 15.53 -14.91
CA TYR A 76 29.74 16.55 -15.68
C TYR A 76 29.05 16.00 -16.92
N GLY A 77 28.05 16.74 -17.39
CA GLY A 77 27.25 16.42 -18.55
C GLY A 77 26.95 17.63 -19.43
N ILE A 78 26.24 17.37 -20.52
CA ILE A 78 25.77 18.38 -21.47
C ILE A 78 24.27 18.21 -21.72
N ASN A 79 23.54 19.33 -21.77
CA ASN A 79 22.27 19.47 -22.45
C ASN A 79 22.46 20.47 -23.59
N LEU A 80 22.38 20.01 -24.84
CA LEU A 80 22.49 20.89 -25.99
C LEU A 80 21.13 21.05 -26.65
N LEU A 81 20.42 22.10 -26.25
CA LEU A 81 19.11 22.45 -26.77
C LEU A 81 19.17 22.63 -28.29
N HIS A 82 18.22 21.98 -28.96
CA HIS A 82 17.99 22.03 -30.42
C HIS A 82 19.05 21.35 -31.31
N ASP A 83 20.07 20.68 -30.77
CA ASP A 83 21.05 19.93 -31.57
C ASP A 83 21.61 18.70 -30.82
N ASP A 84 20.77 17.66 -30.68
CA ASP A 84 21.15 16.42 -30.00
C ASP A 84 22.39 15.77 -30.63
N ALA A 85 22.51 15.81 -31.97
CA ALA A 85 23.60 15.17 -32.70
C ALA A 85 24.95 15.81 -32.37
N LEU A 86 25.02 17.14 -32.28
CA LEU A 86 26.20 17.84 -31.78
C LEU A 86 26.41 17.58 -30.29
N GLY A 87 25.33 17.51 -29.49
CA GLY A 87 25.38 17.17 -28.07
C GLY A 87 26.12 15.86 -27.80
N PHE A 88 25.76 14.79 -28.50
CA PHE A 88 26.45 13.49 -28.42
C PHE A 88 27.93 13.57 -28.84
N LYS A 89 28.24 14.32 -29.90
CA LYS A 89 29.63 14.51 -30.36
C LYS A 89 30.48 15.26 -29.34
N LEU A 90 29.93 16.32 -28.73
CA LEU A 90 30.64 17.09 -27.71
C LEU A 90 30.83 16.27 -26.43
N ALA A 91 29.81 15.50 -26.03
CA ALA A 91 29.93 14.59 -24.89
C ALA A 91 31.06 13.56 -25.08
N GLU A 92 31.17 12.97 -26.27
CA GLU A 92 32.26 12.05 -26.59
C GLU A 92 33.62 12.76 -26.64
N LYS A 93 33.70 13.88 -27.37
CA LYS A 93 34.93 14.67 -27.55
C LYS A 93 35.54 15.11 -26.22
N TYR A 94 34.70 15.58 -25.29
CA TYR A 94 35.13 16.08 -23.99
C TYR A 94 35.07 15.04 -22.89
N ARG A 95 34.55 13.82 -23.14
CA ARG A 95 34.39 12.73 -22.15
C ARG A 95 33.40 13.06 -21.03
N ALA A 96 32.32 13.75 -21.37
CA ALA A 96 31.19 13.95 -20.47
C ALA A 96 30.62 12.61 -20.00
N LYS A 97 30.24 12.52 -18.72
CA LYS A 97 29.73 11.29 -18.10
C LYS A 97 28.29 11.01 -18.49
N PHE A 98 27.51 12.07 -18.72
CA PHE A 98 26.10 11.97 -19.06
C PHE A 98 25.67 13.06 -20.05
N ILE A 99 24.54 12.81 -20.69
CA ILE A 99 23.83 13.76 -21.56
C ILE A 99 22.40 13.84 -21.03
N GLN A 100 21.85 15.05 -20.92
CA GLN A 100 20.41 15.22 -20.79
C GLN A 100 19.82 15.53 -22.16
N LEU A 101 18.70 14.89 -22.48
CA LEU A 101 17.86 15.19 -23.62
C LEU A 101 16.50 15.62 -23.09
N ASP A 102 16.01 16.77 -23.54
CA ASP A 102 14.71 17.29 -23.13
C ASP A 102 13.60 16.29 -23.38
N SER A 103 13.62 15.56 -24.49
CA SER A 103 12.58 14.57 -24.73
C SER A 103 13.06 13.41 -25.59
N VAL A 104 12.86 12.20 -25.09
CA VAL A 104 13.15 10.96 -25.83
C VAL A 104 11.88 10.27 -26.32
N SER A 105 10.70 10.71 -25.86
CA SER A 105 9.40 10.12 -26.24
C SER A 105 8.23 11.07 -25.91
N GLY A 106 7.16 10.98 -26.70
CA GLY A 106 5.87 11.63 -26.47
C GLY A 106 5.63 12.97 -27.19
N HIS A 107 6.70 13.67 -27.57
CA HIS A 107 6.65 15.04 -28.12
C HIS A 107 6.55 15.13 -29.65
N LEU A 108 6.88 14.04 -30.36
CA LEU A 108 6.86 13.96 -31.82
C LEU A 108 5.61 13.25 -32.32
N SER A 109 5.25 13.48 -33.59
CA SER A 109 4.27 12.64 -34.28
C SER A 109 4.81 11.21 -34.46
N PRO A 110 3.98 10.18 -34.66
CA PRO A 110 4.46 8.80 -34.81
C PRO A 110 5.53 8.62 -35.91
N GLU A 111 5.41 9.34 -37.01
CA GLU A 111 6.34 9.29 -38.15
C GLU A 111 7.71 9.89 -37.77
N GLU A 112 7.72 11.08 -37.17
CA GLU A 112 8.93 11.74 -36.68
C GLU A 112 9.58 10.98 -35.50
N ASP A 113 8.78 10.34 -34.65
CA ASP A 113 9.24 9.55 -33.49
C ASP A 113 10.03 8.30 -33.92
N GLU A 114 9.66 7.68 -35.05
CA GLU A 114 10.37 6.53 -35.62
C GLU A 114 11.77 6.95 -36.09
N GLU A 115 11.88 8.00 -36.91
CA GLU A 115 13.15 8.56 -37.37
C GLU A 115 14.06 8.98 -36.20
N PHE A 116 13.47 9.61 -35.18
CA PHE A 116 14.19 9.97 -33.96
C PHE A 116 14.69 8.75 -33.19
N GLY A 117 13.90 7.67 -33.14
CA GLY A 117 14.30 6.40 -32.55
C GLY A 117 15.54 5.80 -33.21
N ASP A 118 15.56 5.75 -34.55
CA ASP A 118 16.69 5.27 -35.34
C ASP A 118 17.95 6.12 -35.12
N PHE A 119 17.77 7.45 -35.05
CA PHE A 119 18.84 8.38 -34.70
C PHE A 119 19.44 8.06 -33.33
N ILE A 120 18.60 7.92 -32.29
CA ILE A 120 19.04 7.61 -30.92
C ILE A 120 19.78 6.27 -30.89
N GLU A 121 19.26 5.22 -31.53
CA GLU A 121 19.93 3.92 -31.59
C GLU A 121 21.33 4.04 -32.23
N LYS A 122 21.45 4.82 -33.30
CA LYS A 122 22.71 5.04 -34.01
C LYS A 122 23.73 5.80 -33.16
N VAL A 123 23.37 6.91 -32.53
CA VAL A 123 24.32 7.72 -31.74
C VAL A 123 24.73 7.04 -30.44
N ARG A 124 23.83 6.26 -29.83
CA ARG A 124 24.13 5.49 -28.62
C ARG A 124 25.10 4.33 -28.88
N LYS A 125 25.24 3.85 -30.12
CA LYS A 125 26.28 2.86 -30.49
C LYS A 125 27.69 3.46 -30.46
N SER A 126 27.84 4.77 -30.65
CA SER A 126 29.13 5.46 -30.67
C SER A 126 29.44 6.27 -29.41
N CYS A 127 28.44 6.58 -28.57
CA CYS A 127 28.63 7.38 -27.37
C CYS A 127 28.33 6.57 -26.09
N ASN A 128 29.31 6.54 -25.18
CA ASN A 128 29.20 5.84 -23.89
C ASN A 128 28.63 6.70 -22.74
N ALA A 129 28.26 7.96 -22.99
CA ALA A 129 27.63 8.79 -21.97
C ALA A 129 26.31 8.18 -21.48
N PHE A 130 25.98 8.38 -20.21
CA PHE A 130 24.70 8.00 -19.64
C PHE A 130 23.61 8.97 -20.11
N VAL A 131 22.49 8.47 -20.66
CA VAL A 131 21.44 9.34 -21.23
C VAL A 131 20.31 9.55 -20.22
N LEU A 132 20.13 10.79 -19.78
CA LEU A 132 18.97 11.27 -19.00
C LEU A 132 17.92 11.78 -20.00
N GLY A 133 16.85 11.02 -20.23
CA GLY A 133 15.84 11.34 -21.26
C GLY A 133 14.51 11.78 -20.67
N GLY A 134 14.06 12.98 -21.00
CA GLY A 134 12.72 13.43 -20.63
C GLY A 134 11.61 12.67 -21.37
N VAL A 135 10.46 12.48 -20.72
CA VAL A 135 9.24 11.97 -21.38
C VAL A 135 8.09 12.91 -21.06
N ARG A 136 7.40 13.40 -22.11
CA ARG A 136 6.38 14.46 -21.98
C ARG A 136 6.89 15.64 -21.16
N PHE A 137 8.07 16.12 -21.55
CA PHE A 137 8.82 17.16 -20.86
C PHE A 137 8.13 18.53 -20.94
N LYS A 138 8.42 19.39 -19.97
CA LYS A 138 7.87 20.75 -19.89
C LYS A 138 7.99 21.51 -21.22
N TYR A 139 7.02 22.37 -21.50
CA TYR A 139 6.93 23.23 -22.70
C TYR A 139 6.78 22.53 -24.06
N GLN A 140 6.83 21.19 -24.14
CA GLN A 140 6.67 20.48 -25.40
C GLN A 140 5.23 19.95 -25.56
N PRO A 141 4.59 20.15 -26.72
CA PRO A 141 3.27 19.61 -26.98
C PRO A 141 3.32 18.09 -27.06
N TYR A 142 2.27 17.45 -26.55
CA TYR A 142 2.10 16.02 -26.66
C TYR A 142 1.54 15.63 -28.03
N ARG A 143 2.34 14.98 -28.88
CA ARG A 143 1.98 14.69 -30.30
C ARG A 143 1.94 13.22 -30.68
N SER A 144 2.43 12.33 -29.82
CA SER A 144 2.53 10.90 -30.17
C SER A 144 1.18 10.16 -30.15
N GLY A 145 0.16 10.69 -29.47
CA GLY A 145 -1.19 10.08 -29.41
C GLY A 145 -1.29 8.78 -28.58
N ARG A 146 -0.21 8.40 -27.88
CA ARG A 146 -0.08 7.23 -27.01
C ARG A 146 -0.62 7.47 -25.57
N ARG A 147 -0.71 6.39 -24.81
CA ARG A 147 -0.85 6.47 -23.34
C ARG A 147 0.52 6.74 -22.69
N LEU A 148 0.52 7.19 -21.43
CA LEU A 148 1.75 7.56 -20.72
C LEU A 148 2.68 6.35 -20.54
N ASP A 149 2.12 5.19 -20.21
CA ASP A 149 2.85 3.93 -20.06
C ASP A 149 3.54 3.50 -21.35
N GLU A 150 2.89 3.69 -22.51
CA GLU A 150 3.47 3.41 -23.81
C GLU A 150 4.63 4.37 -24.15
N ASP A 151 4.47 5.67 -23.88
CA ASP A 151 5.54 6.65 -24.07
C ASP A 151 6.76 6.35 -23.19
N LEU A 152 6.51 5.98 -21.92
CA LEU A 152 7.55 5.59 -20.98
C LEU A 152 8.25 4.30 -21.42
N ALA A 153 7.51 3.30 -21.90
CA ALA A 153 8.08 2.07 -22.44
C ALA A 153 9.01 2.33 -23.64
N VAL A 154 8.69 3.31 -24.49
CA VAL A 154 9.58 3.74 -25.57
C VAL A 154 10.76 4.56 -25.05
N GLY A 155 10.53 5.46 -24.11
CA GLY A 155 11.58 6.24 -23.45
C GLY A 155 12.65 5.35 -22.83
N MET A 156 12.26 4.31 -22.09
CA MET A 156 13.18 3.36 -21.44
C MET A 156 14.09 2.61 -22.43
N LYS A 157 13.67 2.47 -23.70
CA LYS A 157 14.52 1.88 -24.76
C LYS A 157 15.53 2.89 -25.32
N ARG A 158 15.27 4.19 -25.17
CA ARG A 158 16.01 5.29 -25.78
C ARG A 158 16.95 6.00 -24.82
N CYS A 159 16.75 5.92 -23.50
CA CYS A 159 17.64 6.51 -22.50
C CYS A 159 18.22 5.47 -21.51
N ASP A 160 18.98 5.93 -20.52
CA ASP A 160 19.47 5.16 -19.37
C ASP A 160 18.73 5.55 -18.06
N ALA A 161 18.15 6.75 -18.01
CA ALA A 161 17.20 7.17 -16.99
C ALA A 161 16.10 8.05 -17.58
N ILE A 162 14.91 7.98 -17.01
CA ILE A 162 13.79 8.87 -17.33
C ILE A 162 13.91 10.15 -16.49
N VAL A 163 13.70 11.31 -17.11
CA VAL A 163 13.59 12.59 -16.41
C VAL A 163 12.12 13.02 -16.38
N VAL A 164 11.58 13.24 -15.19
CA VAL A 164 10.22 13.78 -14.98
C VAL A 164 10.30 15.26 -14.62
N THR A 165 9.45 16.10 -15.22
CA THR A 165 9.35 17.53 -14.90
C THR A 165 7.91 17.94 -14.62
N GLY A 166 7.73 19.01 -13.85
CA GLY A 166 6.48 19.77 -13.79
C GLY A 166 6.17 20.51 -15.10
N ASP A 167 5.22 21.44 -15.06
CA ASP A 167 4.75 22.17 -16.24
C ASP A 167 5.69 23.31 -16.68
N ALA A 168 6.50 23.84 -15.74
CA ALA A 168 7.43 24.92 -15.99
C ALA A 168 8.68 24.88 -15.08
N THR A 169 9.75 25.57 -15.50
CA THR A 169 10.96 25.79 -14.70
C THR A 169 10.64 26.58 -13.42
N GLY A 170 11.17 26.13 -12.28
CA GLY A 170 10.95 26.76 -10.96
C GLY A 170 9.61 26.42 -10.31
N GLN A 171 8.74 25.66 -10.98
CA GLN A 171 7.55 25.06 -10.37
C GLN A 171 7.88 23.65 -9.88
N GLU A 172 7.31 23.30 -8.73
CA GLU A 172 7.41 21.95 -8.17
C GLU A 172 6.93 20.91 -9.19
N THR A 173 7.73 19.85 -9.37
CA THR A 173 7.23 18.66 -10.05
C THR A 173 6.32 17.94 -9.08
N ASP A 174 5.03 17.84 -9.42
CA ASP A 174 4.03 17.21 -8.57
C ASP A 174 4.45 15.79 -8.16
N LEU A 175 4.46 15.51 -6.85
CA LEU A 175 4.85 14.23 -6.30
C LEU A 175 4.00 13.07 -6.84
N SER A 176 2.72 13.30 -7.15
CA SER A 176 1.84 12.32 -7.79
C SER A 176 2.33 11.94 -9.18
N LYS A 177 2.88 12.90 -9.95
CA LYS A 177 3.49 12.63 -11.27
C LYS A 177 4.77 11.82 -11.12
N ILE A 178 5.62 12.15 -10.14
CA ILE A 178 6.85 11.39 -9.84
C ILE A 178 6.51 9.94 -9.48
N ARG A 179 5.53 9.74 -8.59
CA ARG A 179 5.04 8.40 -8.22
C ARG A 179 4.44 7.65 -9.41
N THR A 180 3.67 8.33 -10.26
CA THR A 180 3.13 7.74 -11.49
C THR A 180 4.24 7.23 -12.40
N PHE A 181 5.27 8.04 -12.62
CA PHE A 181 6.42 7.64 -13.43
C PHE A 181 7.13 6.44 -12.79
N ARG A 182 7.44 6.49 -11.49
CA ARG A 182 8.05 5.37 -10.76
C ARG A 182 7.25 4.07 -10.91
N ASN A 183 5.94 4.12 -10.68
CA ASN A 183 5.08 2.94 -10.75
C ASN A 183 5.04 2.33 -12.17
N LEU A 184 5.07 3.16 -13.21
CA LEU A 184 5.02 2.70 -14.59
C LEU A 184 6.35 2.17 -15.13
N ILE A 185 7.48 2.66 -14.62
CA ILE A 185 8.82 2.27 -15.09
C ILE A 185 9.53 1.24 -14.18
N GLY A 186 8.96 0.95 -13.01
CA GLY A 186 9.54 0.03 -12.03
C GLY A 186 10.90 0.52 -11.53
N GLU A 187 11.90 -0.36 -11.54
CA GLU A 187 13.28 -0.06 -11.10
C GLU A 187 14.12 0.70 -12.15
N PHE A 188 13.54 1.08 -13.29
CA PHE A 188 14.27 1.89 -14.25
C PHE A 188 14.65 3.25 -13.62
N PRO A 189 15.88 3.75 -13.80
CA PRO A 189 16.31 4.99 -13.18
C PRO A 189 15.39 6.19 -13.44
N LEU A 190 15.01 6.91 -12.39
CA LEU A 190 14.14 8.10 -12.44
C LEU A 190 14.82 9.33 -11.84
N PHE A 191 14.84 10.43 -12.59
CA PHE A 191 15.37 11.72 -12.13
C PHE A 191 14.28 12.79 -12.12
N VAL A 192 14.26 13.63 -11.09
CA VAL A 192 13.42 14.84 -11.10
C VAL A 192 14.17 15.97 -11.78
N GLY A 193 13.62 16.50 -12.88
CA GLY A 193 14.29 17.49 -13.73
C GLY A 193 13.97 18.96 -13.41
N ALA A 194 13.05 19.24 -12.48
CA ALA A 194 12.67 20.60 -12.12
C ALA A 194 11.97 20.68 -10.77
N GLY A 195 12.07 21.82 -10.08
CA GLY A 195 11.18 22.16 -8.97
C GLY A 195 11.53 21.53 -7.62
N MET A 196 12.70 20.91 -7.50
CA MET A 196 13.15 20.38 -6.21
C MET A 196 13.71 21.51 -5.33
N THR A 197 13.35 21.46 -4.06
CA THR A 197 13.74 22.36 -2.98
C THR A 197 14.08 21.52 -1.74
N PRO A 198 14.71 22.06 -0.68
CA PRO A 198 14.96 21.29 0.53
C PRO A 198 13.65 20.78 1.15
N GLY A 199 12.59 21.61 1.12
CA GLY A 199 11.29 21.26 1.71
C GLY A 199 10.56 20.09 1.05
N ASN A 200 10.94 19.69 -0.17
CA ASN A 200 10.35 18.54 -0.86
C ASN A 200 11.38 17.47 -1.27
N ALA A 201 12.66 17.67 -0.94
CA ALA A 201 13.74 16.76 -1.33
C ALA A 201 13.55 15.37 -0.75
N GLU A 202 13.21 15.23 0.53
CA GLU A 202 13.01 13.94 1.18
C GLU A 202 11.91 13.11 0.50
N GLU A 203 10.73 13.70 0.31
CA GLU A 203 9.58 13.01 -0.26
C GLU A 203 9.78 12.66 -1.75
N GLN A 204 10.36 13.57 -2.54
CA GLN A 204 10.58 13.31 -3.96
C GLN A 204 11.72 12.32 -4.19
N LEU A 205 12.81 12.43 -3.43
CA LEU A 205 13.93 11.49 -3.49
C LEU A 205 13.60 10.14 -2.86
N GLU A 206 12.47 9.94 -2.18
CA GLU A 206 12.00 8.60 -1.84
C GLU A 206 11.70 7.78 -3.11
N TYR A 207 11.16 8.43 -4.15
CA TYR A 207 10.76 7.78 -5.40
C TYR A 207 11.72 8.01 -6.56
N ALA A 208 12.56 9.06 -6.50
CA ALA A 208 13.56 9.37 -7.51
C ALA A 208 14.97 8.90 -7.10
N ASP A 209 15.77 8.59 -8.11
CA ASP A 209 17.15 8.17 -7.97
C ASP A 209 18.14 9.31 -8.15
N GLY A 210 17.67 10.54 -8.35
CA GLY A 210 18.49 11.73 -8.47
C GLY A 210 17.66 12.94 -8.92
N ALA A 211 18.30 14.10 -9.00
CA ALA A 211 17.64 15.32 -9.44
C ALA A 211 18.56 16.26 -10.21
N ILE A 212 17.98 17.04 -11.12
CA ILE A 212 18.61 18.17 -11.80
C ILE A 212 18.04 19.45 -11.18
N VAL A 213 18.92 20.30 -10.65
CA VAL A 213 18.53 21.49 -9.88
C VAL A 213 19.18 22.72 -10.50
N GLY A 214 18.33 23.58 -11.08
CA GLY A 214 18.72 24.87 -11.64
C GLY A 214 18.26 26.03 -10.77
N SER A 215 17.00 26.43 -10.91
CA SER A 215 16.46 27.67 -10.33
C SER A 215 16.64 27.77 -8.82
N TYR A 216 16.44 26.70 -8.04
CA TYR A 216 16.58 26.77 -6.58
C TYR A 216 17.99 27.20 -6.14
N PHE A 217 19.03 26.78 -6.87
CA PHE A 217 20.41 27.15 -6.56
C PHE A 217 20.75 28.60 -6.89
N LYS A 218 19.84 29.34 -7.53
CA LYS A 218 20.05 30.75 -7.90
C LYS A 218 19.58 31.67 -6.78
N ASP A 219 20.25 32.80 -6.62
CA ASP A 219 19.93 33.84 -5.63
C ASP A 219 18.49 34.37 -5.70
N THR A 220 17.93 34.41 -6.92
CA THR A 220 16.58 34.89 -7.22
C THR A 220 15.56 33.77 -7.38
N TYR A 221 15.95 32.51 -7.20
CA TYR A 221 15.14 31.33 -7.50
C TYR A 221 14.63 31.26 -8.95
N LYS A 222 15.32 31.94 -9.88
CA LYS A 222 14.99 32.04 -11.31
C LYS A 222 16.19 31.66 -12.16
N ASP A 223 15.93 31.18 -13.37
CA ASP A 223 16.95 30.81 -14.36
C ASP A 223 17.94 31.94 -14.69
N THR A 224 17.49 33.20 -14.63
CA THR A 224 18.30 34.41 -14.87
C THR A 224 19.18 34.85 -13.69
N GLY A 225 19.04 34.25 -12.51
CA GLY A 225 19.85 34.57 -11.34
C GLY A 225 21.29 34.09 -11.44
N ASP A 226 22.07 34.36 -10.39
CA ASP A 226 23.43 33.82 -10.21
C ASP A 226 23.40 32.69 -9.19
N ILE A 227 24.26 31.67 -9.31
CA ILE A 227 24.34 30.60 -8.30
C ILE A 227 24.71 31.19 -6.92
N CYS A 228 23.89 30.84 -5.92
CA CYS A 228 24.05 31.21 -4.52
C CYS A 228 24.57 30.02 -3.72
N GLY A 229 25.80 30.10 -3.22
CA GLY A 229 26.42 29.02 -2.44
C GLY A 229 25.60 28.61 -1.21
N ASN A 230 24.91 29.56 -0.56
CA ASN A 230 24.05 29.24 0.59
C ASN A 230 22.86 28.35 0.20
N HIS A 231 22.21 28.60 -0.93
CA HIS A 231 21.08 27.77 -1.39
C HIS A 231 21.56 26.37 -1.78
N VAL A 232 22.71 26.28 -2.46
CA VAL A 232 23.33 24.97 -2.80
C VAL A 232 23.62 24.21 -1.51
N LYS A 233 24.26 24.86 -0.53
CA LYS A 233 24.62 24.23 0.74
C LYS A 233 23.39 23.78 1.53
N GLU A 234 22.36 24.61 1.65
CA GLU A 234 21.11 24.28 2.33
C GLU A 234 20.46 23.03 1.74
N PHE A 235 20.33 22.99 0.42
CA PHE A 235 19.79 21.84 -0.31
C PHE A 235 20.65 20.59 -0.12
N MET A 236 21.97 20.71 -0.28
CA MET A 236 22.86 19.56 -0.16
C MET A 236 22.95 19.03 1.27
N ASP A 237 22.75 19.87 2.29
CA ASP A 237 22.68 19.43 3.68
C ASP A 237 21.41 18.59 3.92
N GLU A 238 20.26 18.99 3.37
CA GLU A 238 19.04 18.17 3.38
C GLU A 238 19.24 16.84 2.65
N VAL A 239 19.81 16.86 1.44
CA VAL A 239 20.07 15.64 0.66
C VAL A 239 21.03 14.69 1.39
N LYS A 240 22.00 15.21 2.14
CA LYS A 240 22.87 14.36 2.98
C LYS A 240 22.07 13.65 4.07
N GLU A 241 21.10 14.32 4.70
CA GLU A 241 20.21 13.68 5.68
C GLU A 241 19.31 12.64 5.00
N VAL A 242 18.73 12.95 3.85
CA VAL A 242 17.97 11.98 3.04
C VAL A 242 18.81 10.75 2.72
N ARG A 243 20.06 10.93 2.24
CA ARG A 243 20.99 9.82 1.95
C ARG A 243 21.31 9.01 3.20
N LYS A 244 21.53 9.65 4.36
CA LYS A 244 21.71 8.94 5.64
C LYS A 244 20.48 8.14 6.03
N ASN A 245 19.28 8.70 5.84
CA ASN A 245 18.02 8.03 6.12
C ASN A 245 17.77 6.86 5.16
N VAL A 246 18.17 6.98 3.89
CA VAL A 246 18.13 5.90 2.89
C VAL A 246 19.15 4.80 3.22
N LEU A 247 20.36 5.16 3.68
CA LEU A 247 21.37 4.20 4.14
C LEU A 247 21.01 3.56 5.50
N LYS A 248 20.13 4.19 6.28
CA LYS A 248 19.55 3.68 7.54
C LYS A 248 18.21 2.97 7.36
N LYS A 249 17.54 3.10 6.22
CA LYS A 249 16.49 2.18 5.77
C LYS A 249 17.24 0.98 5.21
N PRO A 250 17.54 -0.08 5.99
CA PRO A 250 17.87 -1.33 5.34
C PRO A 250 16.76 -1.59 4.32
N GLY A 251 17.09 -2.10 3.13
CA GLY A 251 16.08 -2.75 2.31
C GLY A 251 15.27 -3.61 3.26
N ILE A 252 13.96 -3.33 3.36
CA ILE A 252 13.14 -3.77 4.49
C ILE A 252 13.42 -5.25 4.66
N ASN A 253 14.07 -5.60 5.77
CA ASN A 253 14.57 -6.96 5.95
C ASN A 253 13.38 -7.78 6.45
N ILE A 254 12.47 -8.06 5.53
CA ILE A 254 11.22 -8.75 5.82
C ILE A 254 11.60 -10.17 6.18
N LYS A 255 11.20 -10.59 7.38
CA LYS A 255 11.37 -11.97 7.80
C LYS A 255 10.10 -12.73 7.43
N GLU A 256 10.27 -13.85 6.74
CA GLU A 256 9.19 -14.85 6.61
C GLU A 256 8.86 -15.32 8.04
N GLY A 257 7.75 -14.79 8.59
CA GLY A 257 7.30 -15.03 9.95
C GLY A 257 6.52 -16.33 10.08
N LYS A 258 5.78 -16.50 11.18
CA LYS A 258 4.81 -17.60 11.27
C LYS A 258 3.61 -17.31 10.37
N GLU A 259 3.26 -18.27 9.54
CA GLU A 259 2.12 -18.18 8.64
C GLU A 259 1.09 -19.26 8.99
N TYR A 260 -0.19 -18.92 8.86
CA TYR A 260 -1.32 -19.81 9.11
C TYR A 260 -2.26 -19.76 7.90
N SER A 261 -3.22 -20.68 7.83
CA SER A 261 -4.30 -20.60 6.85
C SER A 261 -5.62 -20.99 7.51
N THR A 262 -6.71 -20.39 7.04
CA THR A 262 -8.06 -20.76 7.48
C THR A 262 -8.42 -22.16 6.96
N TYR A 263 -9.13 -22.97 7.75
CA TYR A 263 -9.61 -24.28 7.31
C TYR A 263 -11.12 -24.26 7.12
N LYS A 264 -11.54 -24.64 5.91
CA LYS A 264 -12.92 -25.00 5.58
C LYS A 264 -12.88 -26.20 4.64
N LYS A 265 -13.69 -27.22 4.92
CA LYS A 265 -13.61 -28.51 4.21
C LYS A 265 -13.86 -28.33 2.71
N GLU A 266 -14.80 -27.47 2.35
CA GLU A 266 -15.24 -27.15 1.00
C GLU A 266 -14.16 -26.47 0.11
N LEU A 267 -13.06 -25.98 0.70
CA LEU A 267 -11.96 -25.35 -0.04
C LEU A 267 -10.93 -26.35 -0.57
N PHE A 268 -11.04 -27.61 -0.15
CA PHE A 268 -10.18 -28.71 -0.56
C PHE A 268 -10.93 -29.61 -1.54
N LEU A 269 -10.29 -29.91 -2.69
CA LEU A 269 -10.87 -30.77 -3.73
C LEU A 269 -10.99 -32.24 -3.29
N GLU A 270 -10.16 -32.65 -2.34
CA GLU A 270 -10.05 -34.00 -1.82
C GLU A 270 -9.88 -33.92 -0.29
N ASP A 271 -10.10 -35.01 0.45
CA ASP A 271 -9.78 -35.04 1.87
C ASP A 271 -8.25 -34.89 2.06
N VAL A 272 -7.82 -33.92 2.86
CA VAL A 272 -6.41 -33.59 3.06
C VAL A 272 -5.97 -33.87 4.49
N ASN A 273 -4.78 -34.47 4.65
CA ASN A 273 -4.09 -34.52 5.93
C ASN A 273 -3.52 -33.12 6.26
N LEU A 274 -4.12 -32.45 7.25
CA LEU A 274 -3.77 -31.06 7.58
C LEU A 274 -2.35 -30.90 8.14
N PHE A 275 -1.75 -31.94 8.72
CA PHE A 275 -0.35 -31.88 9.14
C PHE A 275 0.59 -31.82 7.93
N GLU A 276 0.40 -32.74 6.99
CA GLU A 276 1.19 -32.79 5.74
C GLU A 276 0.98 -31.50 4.93
N PHE A 277 -0.26 -31.03 4.82
CA PHE A 277 -0.58 -29.76 4.18
C PHE A 277 0.18 -28.58 4.80
N CYS A 278 0.19 -28.46 6.13
CA CYS A 278 0.93 -27.41 6.80
C CYS A 278 2.45 -27.54 6.57
N GLU A 279 3.02 -28.74 6.68
CA GLU A 279 4.45 -28.96 6.45
C GLU A 279 4.88 -28.62 5.02
N GLU A 280 4.16 -29.14 4.02
CA GLU A 280 4.45 -28.91 2.59
C GLU A 280 4.36 -27.43 2.20
N ASN A 281 3.44 -26.71 2.84
CA ASN A 281 3.21 -25.31 2.56
C ASN A 281 3.81 -24.38 3.62
N LYS A 282 4.75 -24.85 4.46
CA LYS A 282 5.43 -24.06 5.51
C LYS A 282 4.49 -23.23 6.38
N LEU A 283 3.37 -23.80 6.79
CA LEU A 283 2.43 -23.18 7.73
C LEU A 283 2.68 -23.70 9.15
N ALA A 284 2.52 -22.83 10.13
CA ALA A 284 2.61 -23.19 11.55
C ALA A 284 1.37 -23.96 12.03
N GLY A 285 0.22 -23.79 11.36
CA GLY A 285 -1.01 -24.53 11.62
C GLY A 285 -2.23 -23.91 10.95
N MET A 286 -3.41 -24.38 11.36
CA MET A 286 -4.69 -23.93 10.82
C MET A 286 -5.45 -23.04 11.80
N GLU A 287 -6.22 -22.09 11.25
CA GLU A 287 -7.30 -21.42 11.96
C GLU A 287 -8.64 -22.10 11.64
N VAL A 288 -9.47 -22.31 12.67
CA VAL A 288 -10.79 -22.93 12.53
C VAL A 288 -11.87 -22.07 13.17
N PHE A 289 -12.99 -21.94 12.47
CA PHE A 289 -14.22 -21.31 12.97
C PHE A 289 -14.95 -22.27 13.88
N MET A 290 -15.18 -21.89 15.15
CA MET A 290 -15.78 -22.81 16.12
C MET A 290 -17.24 -23.16 15.82
N ASP A 291 -17.95 -22.31 15.09
CA ASP A 291 -19.32 -22.59 14.63
C ASP A 291 -19.37 -23.74 13.60
N ASP A 292 -18.33 -23.89 12.77
CA ASP A 292 -18.19 -25.00 11.84
C ASP A 292 -17.86 -26.32 12.56
N VAL A 293 -17.35 -26.25 13.79
CA VAL A 293 -16.98 -27.41 14.61
C VAL A 293 -18.18 -27.94 15.40
N ILE A 294 -18.83 -27.04 16.14
CA ILE A 294 -20.05 -27.26 16.92
C ILE A 294 -20.84 -25.96 16.82
N SER A 295 -22.08 -26.03 16.34
CA SER A 295 -22.92 -24.84 16.18
C SER A 295 -23.04 -24.02 17.47
N ARG A 296 -23.04 -22.70 17.30
CA ARG A 296 -22.99 -21.68 18.36
C ARG A 296 -24.12 -21.76 19.37
N ASP A 297 -25.29 -22.27 18.97
CA ASP A 297 -26.47 -22.46 19.84
C ASP A 297 -26.23 -23.47 20.98
N LYS A 298 -25.15 -24.26 20.91
CA LYS A 298 -24.80 -25.29 21.88
C LYS A 298 -23.57 -24.88 22.68
N MET A 299 -23.41 -25.44 23.89
CA MET A 299 -22.10 -25.46 24.55
C MET A 299 -21.14 -26.42 23.84
N LEU A 300 -19.84 -26.17 23.91
CA LEU A 300 -18.82 -27.03 23.28
C LEU A 300 -18.71 -28.41 23.93
N TYR A 301 -18.92 -28.45 25.25
CA TYR A 301 -18.88 -29.66 26.07
C TYR A 301 -19.70 -29.45 27.34
N ALA A 302 -20.38 -30.51 27.78
CA ALA A 302 -21.10 -30.58 29.04
C ALA A 302 -20.28 -31.29 30.14
N ASP A 303 -19.31 -32.12 29.76
CA ASP A 303 -18.44 -32.86 30.69
C ASP A 303 -17.00 -33.03 30.16
N ASP A 304 -16.12 -33.60 31.00
CA ASP A 304 -14.71 -33.79 30.69
C ASP A 304 -14.47 -34.78 29.53
N ALA A 305 -15.37 -35.75 29.31
CA ALA A 305 -15.21 -36.73 28.23
C ALA A 305 -15.47 -36.08 26.86
N GLU A 306 -16.53 -35.27 26.76
CA GLU A 306 -16.81 -34.46 25.58
C GLU A 306 -15.67 -33.45 25.30
N LYS A 307 -15.16 -32.81 26.36
CA LYS A 307 -14.01 -31.89 26.27
C LYS A 307 -12.77 -32.57 25.71
N VAL A 308 -12.39 -33.74 26.23
CA VAL A 308 -11.25 -34.52 25.72
C VAL A 308 -11.45 -34.94 24.27
N ALA A 309 -12.66 -35.35 23.90
CA ALA A 309 -12.97 -35.70 22.52
C ALA A 309 -12.81 -34.50 21.57
N LEU A 310 -13.26 -33.31 21.99
CA LEU A 310 -13.09 -32.08 21.23
C LEU A 310 -11.62 -31.67 21.09
N ILE A 311 -10.83 -31.74 22.16
CA ILE A 311 -9.39 -31.48 22.13
C ILE A 311 -8.71 -32.39 21.10
N ASN A 312 -8.99 -33.70 21.14
CA ASN A 312 -8.41 -34.66 20.20
C ASN A 312 -8.80 -34.34 18.75
N LYS A 313 -10.06 -33.95 18.51
CA LYS A 313 -10.55 -33.52 17.19
C LYS A 313 -9.75 -32.31 16.68
N LEU A 314 -9.65 -31.24 17.47
CA LEU A 314 -8.93 -30.02 17.08
C LEU A 314 -7.43 -30.26 16.90
N GLN A 315 -6.80 -31.09 17.75
CA GLN A 315 -5.41 -31.48 17.58
C GLN A 315 -5.18 -32.25 16.28
N SER A 316 -6.08 -33.17 15.91
CA SER A 316 -5.98 -33.92 14.65
C SER A 316 -6.06 -33.04 13.40
N MET A 317 -6.63 -31.84 13.54
CA MET A 317 -6.76 -30.84 12.48
C MET A 317 -5.60 -29.83 12.46
N ASN A 318 -4.56 -30.04 13.26
CA ASN A 318 -3.43 -29.13 13.44
C ASN A 318 -3.86 -27.68 13.76
N VAL A 319 -4.90 -27.53 14.58
CA VAL A 319 -5.45 -26.22 14.96
C VAL A 319 -4.44 -25.47 15.84
N LYS A 320 -4.07 -24.27 15.41
CA LYS A 320 -3.18 -23.35 16.13
C LYS A 320 -3.78 -21.96 16.31
N ARG A 321 -4.92 -21.69 15.71
CA ARG A 321 -5.71 -20.47 15.88
C ARG A 321 -7.18 -20.83 15.93
N ILE A 322 -7.96 -20.10 16.72
CA ILE A 322 -9.40 -20.34 16.87
C ILE A 322 -10.13 -19.06 16.53
N HIS A 323 -11.11 -19.12 15.63
CA HIS A 323 -12.04 -18.03 15.38
C HIS A 323 -13.36 -18.27 16.13
N CYS A 324 -13.84 -17.24 16.82
CA CYS A 324 -15.03 -17.32 17.67
C CYS A 324 -16.30 -17.75 16.91
N SER A 325 -17.24 -18.40 17.60
CA SER A 325 -18.50 -18.88 16.98
C SER A 325 -19.59 -17.82 16.88
N TYR A 326 -19.74 -16.98 17.90
CA TYR A 326 -20.63 -15.82 17.86
C TYR A 326 -19.88 -14.61 17.35
N TRP A 327 -20.34 -14.08 16.21
CA TRP A 327 -19.74 -12.93 15.54
C TRP A 327 -20.73 -11.79 15.24
N ALA A 328 -22.04 -12.04 15.16
CA ALA A 328 -23.02 -11.05 14.68
C ALA A 328 -24.13 -10.63 15.67
N TYR A 329 -24.56 -9.36 15.55
CA TYR A 329 -25.74 -8.69 16.16
C TYR A 329 -25.79 -8.45 17.68
N PRO A 330 -24.68 -8.43 18.44
CA PRO A 330 -24.76 -8.46 19.88
C PRO A 330 -25.17 -7.12 20.51
N THR A 331 -25.10 -5.97 19.83
CA THR A 331 -25.26 -4.66 20.49
C THR A 331 -26.66 -4.48 21.05
N SER A 332 -27.69 -4.61 20.21
CA SER A 332 -29.08 -4.49 20.66
C SER A 332 -29.43 -5.55 21.70
N PHE A 333 -28.87 -6.75 21.53
CA PHE A 333 -29.11 -7.88 22.40
C PHE A 333 -28.53 -7.68 23.81
N LEU A 334 -27.28 -7.23 23.92
CA LEU A 334 -26.59 -7.08 25.20
C LEU A 334 -26.90 -5.77 25.90
N THR A 335 -26.90 -4.65 25.16
CA THR A 335 -27.15 -3.32 25.74
C THR A 335 -28.61 -3.10 26.11
N LYS A 336 -29.51 -3.91 25.51
CA LYS A 336 -30.97 -3.76 25.54
C LYS A 336 -31.47 -2.46 24.88
N ASN A 337 -30.60 -1.64 24.32
CA ASN A 337 -30.99 -0.53 23.45
C ASN A 337 -31.61 -1.10 22.18
N HIS A 338 -32.68 -0.50 21.69
CA HIS A 338 -33.39 -0.97 20.49
C HIS A 338 -33.82 -2.46 20.54
N PHE A 339 -33.92 -3.08 21.73
CA PHE A 339 -34.20 -4.52 21.84
C PHE A 339 -35.56 -4.92 21.25
N ALA A 340 -36.57 -4.07 21.35
CA ALA A 340 -37.87 -4.32 20.71
C ALA A 340 -37.75 -4.38 19.18
N GLU A 341 -36.85 -3.59 18.60
CA GLU A 341 -36.54 -3.61 17.19
C GLU A 341 -35.85 -4.92 16.80
N LEU A 342 -34.86 -5.37 17.57
CA LEU A 342 -34.24 -6.69 17.40
C LEU A 342 -35.28 -7.82 17.42
N VAL A 343 -36.18 -7.83 18.40
CA VAL A 343 -37.26 -8.82 18.51
C VAL A 343 -38.18 -8.80 17.30
N ASN A 344 -38.57 -7.62 16.82
CA ASN A 344 -39.40 -7.49 15.63
C ASN A 344 -38.69 -8.03 14.38
N ARG A 345 -37.38 -7.81 14.26
CA ARG A 345 -36.59 -8.26 13.10
C ARG A 345 -36.35 -9.77 13.10
N PHE A 346 -36.07 -10.37 14.26
CA PHE A 346 -36.06 -11.83 14.43
C PHE A 346 -37.47 -12.45 14.30
N GLY A 347 -38.53 -11.65 14.39
CA GLY A 347 -39.92 -12.06 14.28
C GLY A 347 -40.56 -12.48 15.61
N SER A 348 -39.77 -12.90 16.60
CA SER A 348 -40.27 -13.18 17.95
C SER A 348 -39.17 -13.16 19.01
N LEU A 349 -39.57 -13.01 20.28
CA LEU A 349 -38.64 -13.10 21.41
C LEU A 349 -38.04 -14.50 21.56
N GLU A 350 -38.80 -15.53 21.17
CA GLU A 350 -38.36 -16.92 21.19
C GLU A 350 -37.23 -17.15 20.19
N LEU A 351 -37.34 -16.62 18.97
CA LEU A 351 -36.29 -16.73 17.96
C LEU A 351 -35.01 -15.98 18.34
N VAL A 352 -35.12 -14.84 19.04
CA VAL A 352 -33.95 -14.16 19.62
C VAL A 352 -33.28 -15.06 20.66
N ARG A 353 -34.06 -15.66 21.56
CA ARG A 353 -33.53 -16.56 22.59
C ARG A 353 -32.86 -17.78 21.97
N ASP A 354 -33.45 -18.37 20.94
CA ASP A 354 -32.93 -19.58 20.31
C ASP A 354 -31.62 -19.29 19.56
N TYR A 355 -31.48 -18.10 18.95
CA TYR A 355 -30.24 -17.67 18.31
C TYR A 355 -29.09 -17.45 19.33
N TYR A 356 -29.38 -16.76 20.45
CA TYR A 356 -28.37 -16.44 21.47
C TYR A 356 -28.21 -17.49 22.57
N GLY A 357 -29.03 -18.55 22.55
CA GLY A 357 -29.17 -19.54 23.62
C GLY A 357 -29.91 -19.05 24.86
N ASP A 358 -29.89 -17.74 25.15
CA ASP A 358 -30.65 -17.12 26.23
C ASP A 358 -31.06 -15.67 25.90
N LEU A 359 -31.59 -14.94 26.90
CA LEU A 359 -31.92 -13.51 26.77
C LEU A 359 -30.99 -12.61 27.62
N THR A 360 -29.93 -13.17 28.19
CA THR A 360 -29.05 -12.48 29.15
C THR A 360 -27.64 -12.22 28.60
N GLY A 361 -27.21 -12.96 27.59
CA GLY A 361 -25.84 -12.98 27.08
C GLY A 361 -24.94 -13.98 27.80
N ASN A 362 -25.38 -14.60 28.89
CA ASN A 362 -24.54 -15.54 29.63
C ASN A 362 -24.18 -16.77 28.82
N HIS A 363 -25.10 -17.33 28.03
CA HIS A 363 -24.79 -18.43 27.11
C HIS A 363 -23.65 -18.05 26.16
N MET A 364 -23.75 -16.89 25.50
CA MET A 364 -22.74 -16.41 24.56
C MET A 364 -21.37 -16.20 25.22
N PHE A 365 -21.31 -15.57 26.40
CA PHE A 365 -20.05 -15.39 27.12
C PHE A 365 -19.46 -16.72 27.61
N GLU A 366 -20.27 -17.63 28.16
CA GLU A 366 -19.79 -18.96 28.57
C GLU A 366 -19.30 -19.77 27.36
N ARG A 367 -19.95 -19.61 26.20
CA ARG A 367 -19.50 -20.22 24.95
C ARG A 367 -18.13 -19.70 24.52
N TRP A 368 -17.90 -18.38 24.51
CA TRP A 368 -16.58 -17.80 24.22
C TRP A 368 -15.51 -18.22 25.23
N ILE A 369 -15.88 -18.39 26.50
CA ILE A 369 -14.96 -18.87 27.54
C ILE A 369 -14.54 -20.32 27.26
N GLN A 370 -15.46 -21.20 26.88
CA GLN A 370 -15.09 -22.57 26.49
C GLN A 370 -14.20 -22.59 25.24
N GLU A 371 -14.45 -21.71 24.26
CA GLU A 371 -13.62 -21.57 23.07
C GLU A 371 -12.20 -21.10 23.42
N TYR A 372 -12.08 -20.10 24.29
CA TYR A 372 -10.80 -19.63 24.78
C TYR A 372 -10.08 -20.68 25.63
N GLU A 373 -10.82 -21.47 26.42
CA GLU A 373 -10.24 -22.61 27.15
C GLU A 373 -9.65 -23.65 26.17
N MET A 374 -10.31 -23.93 25.04
CA MET A 374 -9.74 -24.77 23.99
C MET A 374 -8.47 -24.16 23.40
N ALA A 375 -8.46 -22.84 23.16
CA ALA A 375 -7.26 -22.13 22.69
C ALA A 375 -6.09 -22.31 23.68
N CYS A 376 -6.33 -22.18 24.98
CA CYS A 376 -5.34 -22.41 26.03
C CYS A 376 -4.81 -23.85 26.01
N VAL A 377 -5.69 -24.85 25.97
CA VAL A 377 -5.29 -26.27 25.96
C VAL A 377 -4.48 -26.64 24.72
N LEU A 378 -4.85 -26.08 23.57
CA LEU A 378 -4.13 -26.31 22.31
C LEU A 378 -2.81 -25.53 22.21
N LYS A 379 -2.56 -24.61 23.15
CA LYS A 379 -1.49 -23.60 23.04
C LYS A 379 -1.59 -22.86 21.71
N ALA A 380 -2.80 -22.46 21.36
CA ALA A 380 -3.07 -21.68 20.16
C ALA A 380 -2.29 -20.36 20.22
N GLN A 381 -1.87 -19.86 19.07
CA GLN A 381 -1.24 -18.55 18.97
C GLN A 381 -2.26 -17.44 19.24
N ALA A 382 -3.49 -17.57 18.74
CA ALA A 382 -4.55 -16.61 18.95
C ALA A 382 -5.94 -17.24 19.06
N TYR A 383 -6.81 -16.55 19.79
CA TYR A 383 -8.25 -16.62 19.71
C TYR A 383 -8.74 -15.33 19.01
N THR A 384 -9.13 -15.48 17.75
CA THR A 384 -9.65 -14.43 16.88
C THR A 384 -11.09 -14.12 17.26
N PHE A 385 -11.32 -12.87 17.63
CA PHE A 385 -12.56 -12.34 18.15
C PHE A 385 -13.11 -11.30 17.19
N HIS A 386 -13.79 -11.79 16.16
CA HIS A 386 -14.46 -10.97 15.15
C HIS A 386 -15.87 -10.65 15.61
N LEU A 387 -16.12 -9.36 15.89
CA LEU A 387 -17.40 -8.86 16.34
C LEU A 387 -17.95 -7.85 15.34
N ILE A 388 -19.14 -8.13 14.83
CA ILE A 388 -19.91 -7.25 13.97
C ILE A 388 -21.33 -7.14 14.53
N ASP A 389 -21.99 -6.01 14.29
CA ASP A 389 -23.39 -5.86 14.66
C ASP A 389 -24.34 -6.00 13.48
N TYR A 390 -23.81 -6.07 12.27
CA TYR A 390 -24.51 -5.72 11.02
C TYR A 390 -24.17 -6.76 9.95
N ALA A 391 -25.18 -7.41 9.36
CA ALA A 391 -25.06 -8.17 8.10
C ALA A 391 -26.44 -8.43 7.46
N PRO A 392 -27.24 -7.40 7.12
CA PRO A 392 -28.61 -7.58 6.63
C PRO A 392 -28.62 -7.88 5.13
N ILE A 393 -27.91 -8.95 4.80
CA ILE A 393 -27.70 -9.50 3.48
C ILE A 393 -29.04 -9.82 2.79
N ASP A 394 -30.08 -10.08 3.59
CA ASP A 394 -31.46 -10.33 3.18
C ASP A 394 -32.28 -9.06 2.86
N GLY A 395 -31.70 -7.86 3.02
CA GLY A 395 -32.34 -6.56 2.80
C GLY A 395 -33.48 -6.22 3.76
N LYS A 396 -33.69 -6.98 4.84
CA LYS A 396 -34.78 -6.75 5.80
C LYS A 396 -34.44 -5.77 6.92
N TRP A 397 -33.17 -5.42 7.07
CA TRP A 397 -32.72 -4.60 8.19
C TRP A 397 -31.97 -3.38 7.67
N GLU A 398 -32.42 -2.20 8.09
CA GLU A 398 -31.62 -0.97 7.95
C GLU A 398 -30.87 -0.70 9.26
N PHE A 399 -29.72 -0.05 9.19
CA PHE A 399 -29.01 0.37 10.39
C PHE A 399 -29.63 1.61 11.02
N THR A 400 -30.09 1.45 12.26
CA THR A 400 -30.69 2.52 13.08
C THR A 400 -29.82 2.89 14.29
N ILE A 401 -28.83 2.05 14.63
CA ILE A 401 -27.92 2.26 15.76
C ILE A 401 -26.73 3.11 15.28
N SER A 402 -26.27 4.03 16.12
CA SER A 402 -25.12 4.85 15.75
C SER A 402 -23.81 4.04 15.80
N ARG A 403 -22.86 4.44 14.94
CA ARG A 403 -21.48 3.91 14.93
C ARG A 403 -20.82 3.94 16.32
N GLU A 404 -21.06 5.02 17.05
CA GLU A 404 -20.52 5.26 18.39
C GLU A 404 -21.06 4.26 19.41
N GLU A 405 -22.36 3.97 19.38
CA GLU A 405 -22.99 2.98 20.26
C GLU A 405 -22.47 1.58 19.99
N ILE A 406 -22.27 1.20 18.72
CA ILE A 406 -21.73 -0.13 18.38
C ILE A 406 -20.28 -0.26 18.83
N SER A 407 -19.43 0.74 18.50
CA SER A 407 -18.04 0.75 18.94
C SER A 407 -17.94 0.62 20.46
N GLN A 408 -18.77 1.36 21.21
CA GLN A 408 -18.76 1.30 22.67
C GLN A 408 -19.26 -0.04 23.20
N ALA A 409 -20.28 -0.64 22.59
CA ALA A 409 -20.76 -1.96 22.94
C ALA A 409 -19.69 -3.04 22.69
N MET A 410 -18.93 -2.92 21.60
CA MET A 410 -17.81 -3.83 21.30
C MET A 410 -16.69 -3.75 22.32
N ILE A 411 -16.28 -2.54 22.69
CA ILE A 411 -15.28 -2.33 23.74
C ILE A 411 -15.77 -2.96 25.06
N TYR A 412 -17.05 -2.78 25.41
CA TYR A 412 -17.64 -3.41 26.58
C TYR A 412 -17.61 -4.94 26.51
N MET A 413 -17.98 -5.54 25.37
CA MET A 413 -17.96 -7.00 25.19
C MET A 413 -16.56 -7.59 25.36
N ILE A 414 -15.55 -6.92 24.77
CA ILE A 414 -14.15 -7.34 24.89
C ILE A 414 -13.70 -7.26 26.35
N GLN A 415 -14.04 -6.16 27.05
CA GLN A 415 -13.71 -6.01 28.47
C GLN A 415 -14.39 -7.06 29.35
N GLU A 416 -15.66 -7.36 29.09
CA GLU A 416 -16.43 -8.36 29.84
C GLU A 416 -15.85 -9.76 29.62
N LEU A 417 -15.45 -10.12 28.39
CA LEU A 417 -14.74 -11.37 28.12
C LEU A 417 -13.44 -11.43 28.92
N ILE A 418 -12.61 -10.38 28.88
CA ILE A 418 -11.35 -10.31 29.64
C ILE A 418 -11.60 -10.54 31.13
N ASN A 419 -12.58 -9.86 31.72
CA ASN A 419 -12.91 -9.99 33.14
C ASN A 419 -13.26 -11.43 33.50
N ARG A 420 -14.12 -12.09 32.72
CA ARG A 420 -14.53 -13.48 32.97
C ARG A 420 -13.39 -14.46 32.79
N LEU A 421 -12.51 -14.23 31.80
CA LEU A 421 -11.31 -15.06 31.61
C LEU A 421 -10.33 -14.91 32.78
N MET A 422 -10.17 -13.70 33.32
CA MET A 422 -9.36 -13.45 34.53
C MET A 422 -9.97 -14.13 35.77
N GLU A 423 -11.28 -14.01 35.98
CA GLU A 423 -11.98 -14.66 37.10
C GLU A 423 -11.82 -16.18 37.07
N LYS A 424 -11.80 -16.78 35.88
CA LYS A 424 -11.58 -18.22 35.68
C LYS A 424 -10.11 -18.62 35.62
N GLY A 425 -9.17 -17.67 35.73
CA GLY A 425 -7.73 -17.92 35.67
C GLY A 425 -7.22 -18.40 34.31
N LEU A 426 -7.96 -18.13 33.23
CA LEU A 426 -7.61 -18.50 31.86
C LEU A 426 -6.71 -17.47 31.18
N LEU A 427 -6.85 -16.19 31.53
CA LEU A 427 -6.02 -15.10 31.01
C LEU A 427 -4.76 -14.92 31.86
N THR A 428 -3.59 -15.11 31.27
CA THR A 428 -2.28 -15.03 31.94
C THR A 428 -1.25 -14.45 30.96
N GLU A 429 0.01 -14.26 31.41
CA GLU A 429 1.10 -13.83 30.53
C GLU A 429 1.39 -14.84 29.39
N ASP A 430 1.09 -16.12 29.60
CA ASP A 430 1.35 -17.21 28.67
C ASP A 430 0.09 -17.68 27.90
N SER A 431 -1.08 -17.07 28.17
CA SER A 431 -2.29 -17.45 27.46
C SER A 431 -2.26 -16.98 26.00
N PRO A 432 -3.06 -17.60 25.11
CA PRO A 432 -3.19 -17.16 23.72
C PRO A 432 -3.51 -15.67 23.61
N GLN A 433 -3.15 -15.06 22.48
CA GLN A 433 -3.56 -13.69 22.19
C GLN A 433 -5.07 -13.65 21.94
N ILE A 434 -5.72 -12.57 22.36
CA ILE A 434 -7.09 -12.25 21.95
C ILE A 434 -6.95 -11.26 20.80
N GLU A 435 -7.12 -11.74 19.56
CA GLU A 435 -7.00 -10.91 18.37
C GLU A 435 -8.38 -10.34 18.00
N VAL A 436 -8.57 -9.04 18.18
CA VAL A 436 -9.80 -8.36 17.77
C VAL A 436 -9.68 -8.04 16.28
N GLU A 437 -10.52 -8.67 15.47
CA GLU A 437 -10.54 -8.49 14.02
C GLU A 437 -11.30 -7.21 13.65
N ASN A 438 -10.83 -6.47 12.64
CA ASN A 438 -11.60 -5.35 12.13
C ASN A 438 -12.79 -5.82 11.29
N ALA A 439 -13.94 -5.19 11.49
CA ALA A 439 -15.13 -5.46 10.68
C ALA A 439 -14.94 -4.97 9.24
N GLY A 440 -15.70 -5.57 8.31
CA GLY A 440 -15.88 -5.06 6.95
C GLY A 440 -16.56 -3.70 6.92
N TRP A 441 -16.56 -3.05 5.75
CA TRP A 441 -17.30 -1.81 5.52
C TRP A 441 -18.59 -2.07 4.77
N GLY A 442 -19.53 -1.10 4.77
CA GLY A 442 -20.75 -1.12 3.97
C GLY A 442 -21.82 -2.13 4.40
N LEU A 443 -21.48 -3.42 4.41
CA LEU A 443 -22.32 -4.53 4.86
C LEU A 443 -22.32 -4.67 6.38
N GLU A 444 -21.15 -4.48 6.99
CA GLU A 444 -20.89 -4.74 8.40
C GLU A 444 -20.48 -3.48 9.13
N TYR A 445 -20.58 -3.53 10.46
CA TYR A 445 -20.08 -2.48 11.32
C TYR A 445 -19.57 -3.04 12.62
N GLY A 446 -18.43 -2.49 13.02
CA GLY A 446 -17.77 -2.77 14.26
C GLY A 446 -16.61 -1.82 14.49
N LEU A 447 -15.51 -2.33 15.05
CA LEU A 447 -14.23 -1.62 15.02
C LEU A 447 -13.63 -1.79 13.62
N GLN A 448 -13.42 -0.70 12.87
CA GLN A 448 -13.05 -0.77 11.45
C GLN A 448 -11.75 -0.04 11.15
N THR A 449 -11.46 1.02 11.91
CA THR A 449 -10.35 1.95 11.66
C THR A 449 -9.32 1.93 12.77
N ALA A 450 -8.12 2.42 12.47
CA ALA A 450 -7.11 2.65 13.51
C ALA A 450 -7.63 3.52 14.66
N GLU A 451 -8.47 4.52 14.36
CA GLU A 451 -9.09 5.38 15.38
C GLU A 451 -10.01 4.60 16.32
N ASP A 452 -10.76 3.64 15.79
CA ASP A 452 -11.63 2.77 16.60
C ASP A 452 -10.81 1.90 17.55
N PHE A 453 -9.71 1.32 17.06
CA PHE A 453 -8.79 0.55 17.90
C PHE A 453 -8.03 1.41 18.91
N GLU A 454 -7.64 2.63 18.57
CA GLU A 454 -7.09 3.62 19.51
C GLU A 454 -8.07 3.93 20.64
N LYS A 455 -9.35 4.09 20.30
CA LYS A 455 -10.41 4.30 21.28
C LYS A 455 -10.59 3.07 22.17
N MET A 456 -10.56 1.86 21.59
CA MET A 456 -10.62 0.61 22.32
C MET A 456 -9.46 0.48 23.32
N PHE A 457 -8.21 0.57 22.87
CA PHE A 457 -7.04 0.40 23.75
C PHE A 457 -6.93 1.46 24.85
N ARG A 458 -7.50 2.65 24.66
CA ARG A 458 -7.59 3.68 25.73
C ARG A 458 -8.57 3.32 26.84
N GLN A 459 -9.54 2.45 26.57
CA GLN A 459 -10.60 2.09 27.50
C GLN A 459 -10.44 0.69 28.10
N LEU A 460 -9.79 -0.23 27.38
CA LEU A 460 -9.57 -1.59 27.84
C LEU A 460 -8.56 -1.66 28.99
N TYR A 461 -8.89 -2.46 29.99
CA TYR A 461 -7.99 -2.95 31.02
C TYR A 461 -7.54 -4.37 30.68
N ASP A 462 -6.33 -4.49 30.12
CA ASP A 462 -5.67 -5.74 29.75
C ASP A 462 -4.33 -5.85 30.49
N PRO A 463 -4.32 -6.40 31.73
CA PRO A 463 -3.13 -6.38 32.59
C PRO A 463 -2.01 -7.32 32.12
N PHE A 464 -2.30 -8.28 31.24
CA PHE A 464 -1.35 -9.26 30.72
C PHE A 464 -0.89 -8.95 29.28
N ASP A 465 -1.36 -7.83 28.72
CA ASP A 465 -1.05 -7.39 27.36
C ASP A 465 -1.29 -8.51 26.34
N ARG A 466 -2.47 -9.15 26.41
CA ARG A 466 -2.87 -10.25 25.51
C ARG A 466 -3.78 -9.82 24.36
N VAL A 467 -4.38 -8.64 24.44
CA VAL A 467 -5.24 -8.12 23.37
C VAL A 467 -4.37 -7.58 22.23
N ARG A 468 -4.68 -8.01 21.01
CA ARG A 468 -4.02 -7.63 19.77
C ARG A 468 -5.05 -7.28 18.71
N ILE A 469 -4.60 -6.63 17.64
CA ILE A 469 -5.40 -6.37 16.44
C ILE A 469 -5.09 -7.46 15.41
N GLY A 470 -6.14 -8.09 14.87
CA GLY A 470 -6.06 -8.85 13.63
C GLY A 470 -6.57 -7.99 12.48
N TRP A 471 -5.68 -7.52 11.61
CA TRP A 471 -6.13 -6.70 10.48
C TRP A 471 -6.52 -7.60 9.31
N ASP A 472 -7.81 -7.72 9.04
CA ASP A 472 -8.33 -8.21 7.78
C ASP A 472 -8.18 -7.14 6.69
N VAL A 473 -7.27 -7.44 5.75
CA VAL A 473 -6.95 -6.56 4.64
C VAL A 473 -8.11 -6.48 3.65
N ASN A 474 -8.86 -7.58 3.42
CA ASN A 474 -10.02 -7.59 2.54
C ASN A 474 -11.10 -6.63 3.05
N HIS A 475 -11.41 -6.71 4.33
CA HIS A 475 -12.36 -5.85 5.02
C HIS A 475 -12.00 -4.36 4.86
N LEU A 476 -10.72 -3.99 4.94
CA LEU A 476 -10.31 -2.61 4.64
C LEU A 476 -10.57 -2.23 3.17
N LEU A 477 -10.42 -3.17 2.23
CA LEU A 477 -10.71 -2.96 0.81
C LEU A 477 -12.21 -2.96 0.46
N HIS A 478 -13.09 -3.34 1.39
CA HIS A 478 -14.54 -3.21 1.21
C HIS A 478 -14.98 -1.74 1.05
N ALA A 479 -14.24 -0.81 1.67
CA ALA A 479 -14.54 0.61 1.65
C ALA A 479 -14.26 1.29 0.30
N VAL A 480 -13.34 0.76 -0.51
CA VAL A 480 -12.81 1.44 -1.69
C VAL A 480 -13.49 0.99 -2.98
N GLY A 481 -13.61 1.92 -3.93
CA GLY A 481 -14.17 1.69 -5.25
C GLY A 481 -13.66 2.68 -6.30
N PHE A 482 -14.03 2.45 -7.55
CA PHE A 482 -13.69 3.29 -8.69
C PHE A 482 -14.94 3.85 -9.35
N SER A 483 -15.11 5.17 -9.30
CA SER A 483 -16.18 5.87 -10.02
C SER A 483 -15.84 5.90 -11.49
N GLU A 484 -16.57 5.12 -12.30
CA GLU A 484 -16.47 5.21 -13.76
C GLU A 484 -16.97 6.55 -14.30
N LYS A 485 -17.86 7.22 -13.57
CA LYS A 485 -18.39 8.53 -13.95
C LYS A 485 -17.32 9.62 -13.81
N ASP A 486 -16.63 9.62 -12.67
CA ASP A 486 -15.67 10.67 -12.30
C ASP A 486 -14.22 10.25 -12.62
N GLN A 487 -14.03 9.02 -13.14
CA GLN A 487 -12.75 8.42 -13.54
C GLN A 487 -11.69 8.48 -12.44
N ARG A 488 -12.10 8.25 -11.19
CA ARG A 488 -11.24 8.29 -10.00
C ARG A 488 -11.62 7.22 -8.98
N ALA A 489 -10.65 6.83 -8.18
CA ALA A 489 -10.87 6.06 -6.97
C ALA A 489 -11.50 6.93 -5.88
N GLU A 490 -12.43 6.34 -5.15
CA GLU A 490 -13.16 6.94 -4.04
C GLU A 490 -13.59 5.85 -3.04
N PHE A 491 -14.11 6.25 -1.90
CA PHE A 491 -14.79 5.38 -0.95
C PHE A 491 -16.24 5.20 -1.39
N PHE A 492 -16.70 3.96 -1.51
CA PHE A 492 -18.10 3.64 -1.76
C PHE A 492 -18.88 3.60 -0.45
N LEU A 493 -18.86 4.72 0.24
CA LEU A 493 -19.46 4.92 1.56
C LEU A 493 -20.37 6.15 1.54
N THR A 494 -21.32 6.21 2.47
CA THR A 494 -22.14 7.40 2.63
C THR A 494 -21.35 8.53 3.31
N TYR A 495 -21.82 9.78 3.13
CA TYR A 495 -21.23 10.95 3.80
C TYR A 495 -21.15 10.80 5.33
N GLN A 496 -22.07 10.05 5.94
CA GLN A 496 -22.09 9.81 7.39
C GLN A 496 -21.05 8.76 7.83
N GLU A 497 -20.62 7.90 6.93
CA GLU A 497 -19.58 6.88 7.17
C GLU A 497 -18.17 7.42 6.89
N MET A 498 -18.05 8.47 6.08
CA MET A 498 -16.77 9.09 5.73
C MET A 498 -16.28 10.07 6.80
N THR A 499 -15.01 9.91 7.19
CA THR A 499 -14.31 10.91 8.02
C THR A 499 -13.69 12.01 7.16
N GLU A 500 -13.32 13.14 7.76
CA GLU A 500 -12.60 14.22 7.05
C GLU A 500 -11.24 13.74 6.50
N GLU A 501 -10.59 12.81 7.19
CA GLU A 501 -9.33 12.24 6.73
C GLU A 501 -9.52 11.34 5.51
N MET A 502 -10.61 10.55 5.48
CA MET A 502 -10.97 9.74 4.31
C MET A 502 -11.20 10.64 3.08
N LYS A 503 -11.97 11.73 3.23
CA LYS A 503 -12.14 12.73 2.16
C LYS A 503 -10.79 13.29 1.69
N GLY A 504 -9.90 13.63 2.63
CA GLY A 504 -8.55 14.09 2.31
C GLY A 504 -7.68 13.05 1.59
N LEU A 505 -7.88 11.75 1.83
CA LEU A 505 -7.21 10.68 1.07
C LEU A 505 -7.74 10.59 -0.36
N GLU A 506 -9.06 10.67 -0.55
CA GLU A 506 -9.66 10.67 -1.89
C GLU A 506 -9.18 11.87 -2.70
N ASP A 507 -9.19 13.06 -2.12
CA ASP A 507 -8.81 14.30 -2.80
C ASP A 507 -7.35 14.29 -3.24
N ARG A 508 -6.46 13.74 -2.41
CA ARG A 508 -5.02 13.70 -2.72
C ARG A 508 -4.62 12.55 -3.63
N TYR A 509 -5.26 11.39 -3.50
CA TYR A 509 -4.76 10.15 -4.09
C TYR A 509 -5.76 9.45 -5.02
N GLY A 510 -7.01 9.89 -5.07
CA GLY A 510 -8.08 9.24 -5.84
C GLY A 510 -7.80 9.14 -7.35
N ASN A 511 -6.93 9.98 -7.91
CA ASN A 511 -6.55 9.90 -9.32
C ASN A 511 -5.74 8.65 -9.67
N ILE A 512 -5.19 7.92 -8.68
CA ILE A 512 -4.40 6.70 -8.88
C ILE A 512 -4.88 5.61 -7.92
N GLN A 513 -5.63 4.63 -8.44
CA GLN A 513 -6.28 3.58 -7.65
C GLN A 513 -5.35 2.88 -6.66
N GLN A 514 -4.20 2.39 -7.12
CA GLN A 514 -3.24 1.67 -6.27
C GLN A 514 -2.64 2.55 -5.17
N VAL A 515 -2.36 3.83 -5.45
CA VAL A 515 -1.80 4.76 -4.46
C VAL A 515 -2.86 5.12 -3.41
N PHE A 516 -4.10 5.34 -3.84
CA PHE A 516 -5.22 5.56 -2.93
C PHE A 516 -5.40 4.39 -1.96
N VAL A 517 -5.45 3.16 -2.49
CA VAL A 517 -5.58 1.94 -1.69
C VAL A 517 -4.38 1.76 -0.75
N GLU A 518 -3.16 1.95 -1.23
CA GLU A 518 -1.96 1.89 -0.41
C GLU A 518 -2.02 2.88 0.75
N LYS A 519 -2.40 4.13 0.49
CA LYS A 519 -2.48 5.17 1.53
C LYS A 519 -3.58 4.89 2.54
N TRP A 520 -4.68 4.30 2.10
CA TRP A 520 -5.74 3.81 2.99
C TRP A 520 -5.26 2.68 3.91
N LEU A 521 -4.51 1.71 3.37
CA LEU A 521 -3.89 0.66 4.17
C LEU A 521 -2.83 1.21 5.11
N GLU A 522 -1.92 2.08 4.64
CA GLU A 522 -0.89 2.69 5.48
C GLU A 522 -1.49 3.46 6.67
N LYS A 523 -2.57 4.19 6.44
CA LYS A 523 -3.29 4.92 7.49
C LYS A 523 -3.70 4.00 8.63
N ASN A 524 -4.21 2.81 8.33
CA ASN A 524 -4.72 1.90 9.34
C ASN A 524 -3.60 1.02 9.91
N LEU A 525 -2.90 0.29 9.03
CA LEU A 525 -1.90 -0.71 9.40
C LEU A 525 -0.64 -0.10 10.04
N LEU A 526 -0.29 1.13 9.68
CA LEU A 526 0.92 1.81 10.14
C LEU A 526 0.64 2.98 11.08
N ASN A 527 -0.56 3.05 11.65
CA ASN A 527 -0.86 4.06 12.66
C ASN A 527 0.12 3.89 13.84
N ARG A 528 0.87 4.96 14.13
CA ARG A 528 1.98 4.95 15.10
C ARG A 528 1.56 4.59 16.53
N SER A 529 0.31 4.87 16.92
CA SER A 529 -0.17 4.66 18.28
C SER A 529 -0.47 3.18 18.58
N ILE A 530 -0.85 2.41 17.54
CA ILE A 530 -1.35 1.04 17.66
C ILE A 530 -0.57 0.03 16.81
N ILE A 531 0.39 0.44 15.98
CA ILE A 531 1.18 -0.47 15.13
C ILE A 531 1.81 -1.61 15.95
N GLY A 532 2.29 -1.33 17.17
CA GLY A 532 2.84 -2.34 18.08
C GLY A 532 1.81 -3.28 18.71
N LYS A 533 0.51 -3.02 18.54
CA LYS A 533 -0.60 -3.89 18.97
C LYS A 533 -1.11 -4.82 17.86
N THR A 534 -0.64 -4.66 16.62
CA THR A 534 -0.99 -5.56 15.51
C THR A 534 -0.39 -6.94 15.76
N GLY A 535 -1.24 -7.96 15.98
CA GLY A 535 -0.81 -9.35 16.18
C GLY A 535 -0.67 -10.10 14.85
N SER A 536 -1.62 -9.89 13.95
CA SER A 536 -1.70 -10.60 12.67
C SER A 536 -2.19 -9.69 11.53
N LEU A 537 -1.84 -10.08 10.30
CA LEU A 537 -2.55 -9.63 9.09
C LEU A 537 -3.30 -10.82 8.50
N HIS A 538 -4.62 -10.70 8.36
CA HIS A 538 -5.41 -11.64 7.59
C HIS A 538 -5.39 -11.19 6.13
N LEU A 539 -4.75 -12.01 5.31
CA LEU A 539 -4.26 -11.61 4.01
C LEU A 539 -5.03 -12.29 2.89
N SER A 540 -5.79 -11.46 2.20
CA SER A 540 -6.34 -11.71 0.87
C SER A 540 -6.47 -10.39 0.13
N ASP A 541 -6.75 -10.46 -1.16
CA ASP A 541 -6.93 -9.32 -2.04
C ASP A 541 -8.42 -9.14 -2.38
N CYS A 542 -8.76 -7.97 -2.89
CA CYS A 542 -10.08 -7.67 -3.40
C CYS A 542 -9.94 -6.78 -4.64
N ARG A 543 -10.75 -7.05 -5.67
CA ARG A 543 -10.78 -6.18 -6.85
C ARG A 543 -11.34 -4.81 -6.50
N MET A 544 -10.84 -3.82 -7.21
CA MET A 544 -11.42 -2.48 -7.16
C MET A 544 -12.86 -2.54 -7.70
N LYS A 545 -13.81 -2.24 -6.83
CA LYS A 545 -15.24 -2.32 -7.14
C LYS A 545 -15.63 -1.14 -8.04
N THR A 546 -16.38 -1.36 -9.10
CA THR A 546 -16.96 -0.29 -9.92
C THR A 546 -18.43 -0.01 -9.57
N THR A 547 -19.00 -0.83 -8.68
CA THR A 547 -20.38 -0.70 -8.19
C THR A 547 -20.37 -0.54 -6.68
N ALA A 548 -21.05 0.49 -6.17
CA ALA A 548 -21.40 0.57 -4.76
C ALA A 548 -22.52 -0.44 -4.48
N TYR A 549 -22.21 -1.47 -3.69
CA TYR A 549 -23.15 -2.57 -3.42
C TYR A 549 -24.10 -2.25 -2.28
N PHE A 550 -23.63 -1.54 -1.26
CA PHE A 550 -24.34 -1.33 -0.01
C PHE A 550 -24.55 0.14 0.30
N LYS A 551 -25.64 0.43 1.00
CA LYS A 551 -25.89 1.70 1.67
C LYS A 551 -26.57 1.40 3.00
N ASN A 552 -25.92 1.76 4.11
CA ASN A 552 -26.39 1.43 5.47
C ASN A 552 -26.75 -0.07 5.61
N GLY A 553 -25.89 -0.96 5.10
CA GLY A 553 -26.07 -2.42 5.20
C GLY A 553 -26.93 -3.07 4.14
N ILE A 554 -27.77 -2.29 3.47
CA ILE A 554 -28.73 -2.82 2.51
C ILE A 554 -28.09 -2.79 1.13
N LEU A 555 -28.23 -3.92 0.40
CA LEU A 555 -27.91 -3.97 -1.02
C LEU A 555 -28.67 -2.86 -1.77
N ILE A 556 -28.07 -2.22 -2.77
CA ILE A 556 -28.71 -1.12 -3.52
C ILE A 556 -28.91 -1.41 -5.00
N GLY A 557 -29.71 -0.56 -5.65
CA GLY A 557 -30.01 -0.66 -7.08
C GLY A 557 -30.67 -1.99 -7.45
N LYS A 558 -30.22 -2.58 -8.57
CA LYS A 558 -30.77 -3.84 -9.10
C LYS A 558 -30.73 -5.00 -8.08
N TYR A 559 -29.77 -5.00 -7.15
CA TYR A 559 -29.65 -6.08 -6.17
C TYR A 559 -30.78 -6.00 -5.15
N ASN A 560 -31.10 -4.81 -4.66
CA ASN A 560 -32.23 -4.59 -3.77
C ASN A 560 -33.57 -4.89 -4.45
N GLU A 561 -33.71 -4.45 -5.70
CA GLU A 561 -34.93 -4.67 -6.49
C GLU A 561 -35.23 -6.17 -6.62
N ILE A 562 -34.19 -7.00 -6.82
CA ILE A 562 -34.32 -8.45 -6.85
C ILE A 562 -34.70 -8.98 -5.47
N ILE A 563 -34.01 -8.58 -4.40
CA ILE A 563 -34.34 -9.01 -3.03
C ILE A 563 -35.80 -8.71 -2.68
N GLN A 564 -36.28 -7.51 -2.97
CA GLN A 564 -37.66 -7.11 -2.70
C GLN A 564 -38.71 -7.83 -3.57
N SER A 565 -38.28 -8.47 -4.67
CA SER A 565 -39.16 -9.29 -5.52
C SER A 565 -39.31 -10.73 -5.03
N LEU A 566 -38.44 -11.20 -4.14
CA LEU A 566 -38.48 -12.56 -3.59
C LEU A 566 -39.56 -12.65 -2.50
N GLU A 567 -40.26 -13.78 -2.43
CA GLU A 567 -41.36 -13.97 -1.46
C GLU A 567 -40.86 -14.60 -0.16
N ARG A 568 -39.87 -15.50 -0.25
CA ARG A 568 -39.35 -16.24 0.90
C ARG A 568 -38.07 -15.61 1.42
N TRP A 569 -37.94 -15.63 2.74
CA TRP A 569 -36.75 -15.11 3.40
C TRP A 569 -35.49 -15.90 3.04
N GLU A 570 -35.59 -17.23 2.94
CA GLU A 570 -34.44 -18.08 2.61
C GLU A 570 -33.89 -17.73 1.22
N ASP A 571 -34.76 -17.42 0.27
CA ASP A 571 -34.36 -17.03 -1.09
C ASP A 571 -33.66 -15.65 -1.08
N MET A 572 -34.11 -14.72 -0.23
CA MET A 572 -33.49 -13.40 -0.06
C MET A 572 -32.08 -13.54 0.52
N GLU A 573 -31.94 -14.34 1.58
CA GLU A 573 -30.67 -14.61 2.23
C GLU A 573 -29.68 -15.30 1.27
N GLU A 574 -30.11 -16.36 0.58
CA GLU A 574 -29.28 -17.08 -0.39
C GLU A 574 -28.79 -16.16 -1.51
N TYR A 575 -29.70 -15.35 -2.07
CA TYR A 575 -29.34 -14.39 -3.11
C TYR A 575 -28.32 -13.36 -2.61
N GLY A 576 -28.58 -12.74 -1.46
CA GLY A 576 -27.69 -11.72 -0.90
C GLY A 576 -26.31 -12.29 -0.58
N VAL A 577 -26.23 -13.46 0.06
CA VAL A 577 -24.96 -14.13 0.39
C VAL A 577 -24.18 -14.43 -0.89
N GLY A 578 -24.88 -14.88 -1.93
CA GLY A 578 -24.30 -15.09 -3.25
C GLY A 578 -23.66 -13.83 -3.85
N ILE A 579 -24.25 -12.64 -3.65
CA ILE A 579 -23.65 -11.37 -4.09
C ILE A 579 -22.42 -11.02 -3.25
N VAL A 580 -22.51 -11.14 -1.92
CA VAL A 580 -21.40 -10.82 -1.00
C VAL A 580 -20.16 -11.65 -1.35
N LEU A 581 -20.29 -12.98 -1.37
CA LEU A 581 -19.16 -13.89 -1.59
C LEU A 581 -18.55 -13.77 -3.00
N LYS A 582 -19.38 -13.41 -4.00
CA LYS A 582 -18.93 -13.35 -5.39
C LYS A 582 -18.33 -12.01 -5.77
N GLU A 583 -18.90 -10.91 -5.28
CA GLU A 583 -18.64 -9.57 -5.82
C GLU A 583 -18.07 -8.59 -4.79
N TYR A 584 -18.29 -8.81 -3.48
CA TYR A 584 -17.95 -7.85 -2.43
C TYR A 584 -16.77 -8.30 -1.57
N ASP A 585 -16.89 -9.50 -1.00
CA ASP A 585 -15.97 -10.11 -0.05
C ASP A 585 -15.27 -11.31 -0.71
N SER A 586 -14.48 -11.01 -1.74
CA SER A 586 -14.06 -12.01 -2.73
C SER A 586 -12.84 -12.85 -2.33
N HIS A 587 -12.05 -12.43 -1.32
CA HIS A 587 -10.87 -13.16 -0.84
C HIS A 587 -9.93 -13.67 -1.95
N GLU A 588 -9.57 -12.78 -2.87
CA GLU A 588 -8.71 -13.12 -4.01
C GLU A 588 -7.25 -13.30 -3.62
N VAL A 589 -6.48 -13.96 -4.49
CA VAL A 589 -5.03 -14.04 -4.34
C VAL A 589 -4.41 -12.69 -4.71
N LEU A 590 -3.34 -12.29 -4.03
CA LEU A 590 -2.58 -11.08 -4.32
C LEU A 590 -2.24 -11.00 -5.81
N SER A 591 -2.36 -9.79 -6.36
CA SER A 591 -2.19 -9.48 -7.78
C SER A 591 -3.27 -10.05 -8.71
N GLU A 592 -4.29 -10.73 -8.19
CA GLU A 592 -5.56 -10.93 -8.90
C GLU A 592 -6.57 -9.80 -8.60
N GLY A 593 -6.42 -9.13 -7.46
CA GLY A 593 -7.17 -7.93 -7.07
C GLY A 593 -6.40 -6.63 -7.32
N ILE A 594 -6.53 -5.68 -6.39
CA ILE A 594 -5.90 -4.35 -6.50
C ILE A 594 -4.51 -4.29 -5.86
N LEU A 595 -4.20 -5.24 -4.96
CA LEU A 595 -2.93 -5.28 -4.24
C LEU A 595 -1.85 -6.03 -5.02
N SER A 596 -0.59 -5.78 -4.67
CA SER A 596 0.56 -6.52 -5.17
C SER A 596 1.40 -7.07 -4.02
N GLY A 597 2.19 -8.10 -4.30
CA GLY A 597 3.14 -8.64 -3.32
C GLY A 597 4.14 -7.58 -2.84
N ILE A 598 4.54 -6.65 -3.71
CA ILE A 598 5.46 -5.54 -3.39
C ILE A 598 4.86 -4.61 -2.33
N ILE A 599 3.60 -4.18 -2.53
CA ILE A 599 2.92 -3.27 -1.60
C ILE A 599 2.79 -3.94 -0.24
N MET A 600 2.36 -5.21 -0.19
CA MET A 600 2.16 -5.92 1.07
C MET A 600 3.47 -6.22 1.80
N ARG A 601 4.53 -6.62 1.09
CA ARG A 601 5.89 -6.72 1.64
C ARG A 601 6.34 -5.40 2.27
N ARG A 602 6.09 -4.29 1.56
CA ARG A 602 6.03 -2.90 2.03
C ARG A 602 5.60 -2.78 3.49
N LEU A 603 4.31 -3.03 3.65
CA LEU A 603 3.55 -2.82 4.87
C LEU A 603 3.97 -3.79 5.98
N ILE A 604 4.11 -5.08 5.63
CA ILE A 604 4.52 -6.14 6.57
C ILE A 604 5.85 -5.80 7.22
N GLY A 605 6.86 -5.44 6.44
CA GLY A 605 8.17 -5.22 7.04
C GLY A 605 8.23 -3.96 7.90
N ARG A 606 7.44 -2.91 7.58
CA ARG A 606 7.28 -1.74 8.47
C ARG A 606 6.58 -2.09 9.79
N ILE A 607 5.63 -3.02 9.77
CA ILE A 607 5.03 -3.53 11.01
C ILE A 607 6.06 -4.37 11.78
N GLN A 608 6.83 -5.22 11.09
CA GLN A 608 7.85 -6.09 11.69
C GLN A 608 9.01 -5.33 12.36
N GLU A 609 9.29 -4.10 11.92
CA GLU A 609 10.23 -3.21 12.60
C GLU A 609 9.81 -2.90 14.05
N VAL A 610 8.50 -2.88 14.32
CA VAL A 610 7.93 -2.60 15.64
C VAL A 610 7.47 -3.88 16.35
N ASN A 611 6.87 -4.81 15.62
CA ASN A 611 6.44 -6.12 16.11
C ASN A 611 7.08 -7.26 15.29
N PRO A 612 8.26 -7.76 15.68
CA PRO A 612 8.95 -8.83 14.95
C PRO A 612 8.20 -10.17 15.00
N ASP A 613 7.22 -10.34 15.89
CA ASP A 613 6.41 -11.54 16.05
C ASP A 613 5.11 -11.52 15.23
N LEU A 614 4.94 -10.53 14.34
CA LEU A 614 3.81 -10.44 13.42
C LEU A 614 3.59 -11.76 12.69
N VAL A 615 2.34 -12.22 12.68
CA VAL A 615 1.94 -13.42 11.94
C VAL A 615 1.09 -13.06 10.72
N ILE A 616 1.10 -13.93 9.71
CA ILE A 616 0.23 -13.80 8.53
C ILE A 616 -0.78 -14.95 8.57
N LEU A 617 -2.07 -14.62 8.45
CA LEU A 617 -3.13 -15.59 8.23
C LEU A 617 -3.57 -15.51 6.77
N HIS A 618 -3.37 -16.56 5.98
CA HIS A 618 -3.85 -16.62 4.60
C HIS A 618 -5.34 -16.95 4.55
N GLU A 619 -6.14 -15.95 4.20
CA GLU A 619 -7.59 -16.01 4.25
C GLU A 619 -8.20 -16.11 2.85
N LEU A 620 -8.08 -17.29 2.25
CA LEU A 620 -8.48 -17.52 0.85
C LEU A 620 -9.84 -18.23 0.77
N LYS A 621 -10.81 -17.72 1.53
CA LYS A 621 -12.11 -18.35 1.83
C LYS A 621 -12.98 -18.70 0.61
N ASN A 622 -12.75 -18.10 -0.55
CA ASN A 622 -13.54 -18.36 -1.76
C ASN A 622 -12.80 -19.19 -2.83
N SER A 623 -11.58 -19.63 -2.54
CA SER A 623 -10.77 -20.42 -3.46
C SER A 623 -11.11 -21.92 -3.34
N ARG A 624 -11.82 -22.47 -4.32
CA ARG A 624 -12.16 -23.92 -4.39
C ARG A 624 -10.94 -24.86 -4.51
N ASN A 625 -9.74 -24.30 -4.75
CA ASN A 625 -8.48 -25.04 -4.70
C ASN A 625 -7.50 -24.29 -3.80
N GLN A 626 -7.68 -24.45 -2.49
CA GLN A 626 -6.89 -23.73 -1.49
C GLN A 626 -5.38 -23.99 -1.60
N VAL A 627 -4.98 -25.21 -1.96
CA VAL A 627 -3.55 -25.56 -2.14
C VAL A 627 -2.92 -24.72 -3.24
N GLN A 628 -3.58 -24.60 -4.39
CA GLN A 628 -3.07 -23.81 -5.50
C GLN A 628 -3.09 -22.31 -5.18
N ALA A 629 -4.18 -21.82 -4.59
CA ALA A 629 -4.33 -20.42 -4.21
C ALA A 629 -3.26 -19.99 -3.19
N LEU A 630 -3.02 -20.80 -2.16
CA LEU A 630 -1.98 -20.55 -1.15
C LEU A 630 -0.58 -20.53 -1.76
N LYS A 631 -0.26 -21.48 -2.65
CA LYS A 631 1.04 -21.50 -3.35
C LYS A 631 1.24 -20.22 -4.17
N LYS A 632 0.21 -19.76 -4.88
CA LYS A 632 0.26 -18.53 -5.65
C LYS A 632 0.41 -17.30 -4.74
N GLN A 633 -0.37 -17.23 -3.67
CA GLN A 633 -0.33 -16.17 -2.66
C GLN A 633 1.06 -16.03 -2.04
N ARG A 634 1.63 -17.14 -1.56
CA ARG A 634 2.98 -17.15 -0.99
C ARG A 634 4.05 -16.83 -2.03
N ALA A 635 3.93 -17.34 -3.26
CA ALA A 635 4.89 -17.01 -4.31
C ALA A 635 4.88 -15.53 -4.66
N GLU A 636 3.71 -14.88 -4.65
CA GLU A 636 3.58 -13.44 -4.87
C GLU A 636 4.14 -12.65 -3.68
N LEU A 637 3.81 -13.07 -2.46
CA LEU A 637 4.25 -12.40 -1.23
C LEU A 637 5.75 -12.53 -0.97
N TRP A 638 6.35 -13.69 -1.24
CA TRP A 638 7.73 -14.01 -0.87
C TRP A 638 8.67 -14.20 -2.07
N LYS A 639 8.29 -13.71 -3.25
CA LYS A 639 9.12 -13.77 -4.45
C LYS A 639 10.54 -13.26 -4.16
N ASP A 640 11.53 -14.14 -4.29
CA ASP A 640 12.94 -13.83 -4.02
C ASP A 640 13.39 -12.74 -5.01
N GLU A 641 13.73 -11.55 -4.53
CA GLU A 641 14.16 -10.41 -5.38
C GLU A 641 15.41 -10.75 -6.21
N ARG A 642 16.11 -11.85 -5.89
CA ARG A 642 17.33 -12.32 -6.56
C ARG A 642 17.09 -13.14 -7.83
N GLU A 643 15.88 -13.61 -8.11
CA GLU A 643 15.62 -14.46 -9.28
C GLU A 643 15.29 -13.69 -10.57
N GLY A 644 15.05 -12.37 -10.49
CA GLY A 644 14.79 -11.50 -11.65
C GLY A 644 16.03 -10.98 -12.39
N GLY A 645 17.23 -11.30 -11.92
CA GLY A 645 18.49 -10.86 -12.50
C GLY A 645 19.31 -12.02 -13.08
N ARG A 646 18.96 -12.48 -14.27
CA ARG A 646 19.86 -13.25 -15.15
C ARG A 646 19.77 -12.76 -16.58
#